data_AF-A0A532D3I3-F1
#
_entry.id   AF-A0A532D3I3-F1
#
_cell.length_a   1.000
_cell.length_b   1.000
_cell.length_c   1.000
_cell.angle_alpha   90.00
_cell.angle_beta   90.00
_cell.angle_gamma   90.00
#
_symmetry.space_group_name_H-M   'P 1'
#
loop_
_entity.id
_entity.type
_entity.pdbx_description
1 polymer ?
#
loop_
_entity_poly.entity_id
_entity_poly.type
_entity_poly.pdbx_seq_one_letter_code
_entity_poly.pdbx_strand_id
1 'polypeptide(L)'
;MVVSVLWSVLEALAQTPELKVASIDIRGAKRIEMPAIAGRLTLKAGDRYMPDHVRGQVKILYDTGFFEDVQVETESMAEGMAVTFVVQEKPFITEIVFDGNQQLTEEKLKEKTTIKSQTFLDQQQVKESAETIRRVYQHDGYYNAQVVPVIEALDEDRKRLTFHITEGEKAKIKTVIFEGLRAATKTEMLSVMSTREWIPWYGFFTKFKLPSMVSDAGVLKHEEVGNDVERIREVLLNKGYFNVRVGQPSVELTEDKKWFTVSYPITEGEPFTIAEIGFRGYTVFEDPELRVGLRIKDGEIFQRAKIRDEISRITDLYGSKGYSFAEVVPNVNPNNEERTVTIIFSIKEGEMMRIRQINIYGNDKTRDNVIRREIRVDEQDVIDTASLKRSFQRLNNLNFFETVEILPAQVAPDKVDLNVRVKEKPTGMFSLGGGFSTLDRLVAIADITQGNLGGYGYMGRIRGQLGQRRSLGSITFRNPYLNDSLTSLQVDGYRSMTNYLSYFEERTGGNVTLGRWLSEYVTGSVSIFGEQITFRNPQFGICTPGAELVPIVCQQLGTQSSTGFRFALFRDTRDYYLDPRSGWRIGGGFDIGTPYMGGTNNFIKYHVDVIKVTPLPFDMRVSLRARYGEVQALGGTTRIPLSERFFVGGINTMRGFAFGRAGPVVSTTRAPFGAAKQLIFNAELIFTISSEAKLNGVIFFDYGKGFEEDEPLSINLRPAAGLEGRWISPFGPLRVAYGINLDARTGERAGVFEFTIGTLF
;
A
#
# COMPACT_ATOMS: atom_id res chain seq x y z
N MET A 1 20.12 70.31 -92.35
CA MET A 1 21.24 69.53 -91.79
C MET A 1 21.92 70.43 -90.77
N VAL A 2 21.85 70.07 -89.47
CA VAL A 2 22.57 70.70 -88.33
C VAL A 2 22.14 72.18 -88.08
N VAL A 3 21.98 72.78 -86.89
CA VAL A 3 22.66 72.73 -85.59
C VAL A 3 21.67 73.22 -84.50
N SER A 4 21.86 72.68 -83.30
CA SER A 4 21.37 73.08 -81.97
C SER A 4 21.31 74.58 -81.67
N VAL A 5 20.39 74.99 -80.76
CA VAL A 5 20.68 75.54 -79.40
C VAL A 5 19.48 76.36 -78.84
N LEU A 6 19.23 76.15 -77.53
CA LEU A 6 18.50 76.93 -76.51
C LEU A 6 16.95 76.93 -76.53
N TRP A 7 16.28 76.18 -75.63
CA TRP A 7 16.02 76.38 -74.18
C TRP A 7 14.81 77.26 -73.89
N SER A 8 13.99 76.81 -72.94
CA SER A 8 12.75 77.41 -72.40
C SER A 8 11.50 77.19 -73.25
N VAL A 9 10.72 76.16 -72.90
CA VAL A 9 9.34 76.30 -72.37
C VAL A 9 8.89 74.92 -71.87
N LEU A 10 8.65 74.87 -70.55
CA LEU A 10 7.90 73.89 -69.77
C LEU A 10 8.51 72.48 -69.56
N GLU A 11 9.44 72.43 -68.60
CA GLU A 11 9.20 71.56 -67.44
C GLU A 11 7.86 71.96 -66.81
N ALA A 12 6.85 71.12 -66.99
CA ALA A 12 5.77 70.97 -66.03
C ALA A 12 5.58 69.47 -65.86
N LEU A 13 6.48 68.88 -65.07
CA LEU A 13 6.12 67.72 -64.28
C LEU A 13 4.77 68.05 -63.63
N ALA A 14 3.71 67.38 -64.07
CA ALA A 14 2.53 67.26 -63.25
C ALA A 14 2.96 66.47 -62.01
N GLN A 15 3.48 67.18 -60.99
CA GLN A 15 3.36 66.73 -59.62
C GLN A 15 1.87 66.66 -59.37
N THR A 16 1.28 65.48 -59.60
CA THR A 16 0.08 65.11 -58.88
C THR A 16 0.40 65.39 -57.41
N PRO A 17 -0.38 66.25 -56.73
CA PRO A 17 -0.12 66.51 -55.32
C PRO A 17 -0.06 65.15 -54.64
N GLU A 18 1.06 64.86 -53.95
CA GLU A 18 1.16 63.65 -53.16
C GLU A 18 0.00 63.68 -52.16
N LEU A 19 -1.02 62.86 -52.42
CA LEU A 19 -2.12 62.70 -51.47
C LEU A 19 -1.50 62.20 -50.18
N LYS A 20 -1.64 62.98 -49.11
CA LYS A 20 -1.19 62.60 -47.77
C LYS A 20 -2.39 62.12 -46.96
N VAL A 21 -2.12 61.29 -45.96
CA VAL A 21 -3.12 60.89 -44.98
C VAL A 21 -3.38 62.08 -44.05
N ALA A 22 -4.57 62.67 -44.13
CA ALA A 22 -4.94 63.84 -43.34
C ALA A 22 -5.21 63.47 -41.87
N SER A 23 -5.94 62.36 -41.65
CA SER A 23 -6.26 61.84 -40.34
C SER A 23 -6.50 60.33 -40.39
N ILE A 24 -6.32 59.67 -39.26
CA ILE A 24 -6.65 58.26 -39.07
C ILE A 24 -7.62 58.17 -37.90
N ASP A 25 -8.81 57.65 -38.17
CA ASP A 25 -9.86 57.42 -37.17
C ASP A 25 -10.17 55.92 -37.08
N ILE A 26 -10.62 55.45 -35.91
CA ILE A 26 -11.03 54.05 -35.69
C ILE A 26 -12.42 54.07 -35.07
N ARG A 27 -13.36 53.32 -35.66
CA ARG A 27 -14.76 53.27 -35.21
C ARG A 27 -15.20 51.83 -35.00
N GLY A 28 -16.04 51.60 -34.00
CA GLY A 28 -16.60 50.27 -33.70
C GLY A 28 -15.85 49.46 -32.63
N ALA A 29 -14.72 49.96 -32.12
CA ALA A 29 -14.10 49.41 -30.93
C ALA A 29 -14.97 49.66 -29.68
N LYS A 30 -15.21 48.61 -28.89
CA LYS A 30 -16.03 48.64 -27.68
C LYS A 30 -15.20 48.31 -26.43
N ARG A 31 -14.46 47.19 -26.45
CA ARG A 31 -13.69 46.68 -25.31
C ARG A 31 -12.21 46.98 -25.42
N ILE A 32 -11.69 47.11 -26.63
CA ILE A 32 -10.27 47.36 -26.84
C ILE A 32 -10.02 48.86 -26.84
N GLU A 33 -9.14 49.28 -25.93
CA GLU A 33 -8.74 50.68 -25.81
C GLU A 33 -8.14 51.18 -27.13
N MET A 34 -8.63 52.34 -27.59
CA MET A 34 -8.25 52.95 -28.86
C MET A 34 -6.73 53.09 -29.07
N PRO A 35 -5.92 53.47 -28.06
CA PRO A 35 -4.45 53.51 -28.19
C PRO A 35 -3.82 52.14 -28.51
N ALA A 36 -4.42 51.03 -28.05
CA ALA A 36 -3.92 49.68 -28.30
C ALA A 36 -4.13 49.24 -29.76
N ILE A 37 -5.21 49.73 -30.40
CA ILE A 37 -5.50 49.50 -31.82
C ILE A 37 -4.62 50.42 -32.68
N ALA A 38 -4.61 51.72 -32.37
CA ALA A 38 -3.83 52.71 -33.09
C ALA A 38 -2.32 52.42 -33.06
N GLY A 39 -1.81 51.90 -31.94
CA GLY A 39 -0.39 51.54 -31.79
C GLY A 39 0.07 50.35 -32.65
N ARG A 40 -0.86 49.58 -33.25
CA ARG A 40 -0.53 48.49 -34.18
C ARG A 40 -0.42 48.96 -35.63
N LEU A 41 -1.02 50.10 -35.96
CA LEU A 41 -0.95 50.68 -37.29
C LEU A 41 0.45 51.24 -37.55
N THR A 42 1.03 50.88 -38.69
CA THR A 42 2.29 51.46 -39.18
C THR A 42 2.07 52.75 -39.97
N LEU A 43 0.82 53.02 -40.38
CA LEU A 43 0.40 54.24 -41.06
C LEU A 43 0.11 55.36 -40.05
N LYS A 44 0.62 56.56 -40.29
CA LYS A 44 0.41 57.75 -39.45
C LYS A 44 -0.16 58.92 -40.26
N ALA A 45 -0.81 59.86 -39.56
CA ALA A 45 -1.21 61.12 -40.17
C ALA A 45 0.03 61.87 -40.69
N GLY A 46 -0.04 62.39 -41.91
CA GLY A 46 1.06 63.02 -42.64
C GLY A 46 1.82 62.09 -43.59
N ASP A 47 1.63 60.76 -43.50
CA ASP A 47 2.25 59.80 -44.42
C ASP A 47 1.68 59.92 -45.84
N ARG A 48 2.45 59.47 -46.84
CA ARG A 48 1.97 59.37 -48.22
C ARG A 48 0.87 58.33 -48.33
N TYR A 49 -0.28 58.72 -48.87
CA TYR A 49 -1.40 57.83 -49.11
C TYR A 49 -1.08 56.89 -50.26
N MET A 50 -1.01 55.59 -49.96
CA MET A 50 -0.88 54.51 -50.92
C MET A 50 -1.94 53.44 -50.61
N PRO A 51 -2.87 53.11 -51.53
CA PRO A 51 -3.93 52.13 -51.28
C PRO A 51 -3.42 50.78 -50.77
N ASP A 52 -2.26 50.31 -51.25
CA ASP A 52 -1.67 49.04 -50.80
C ASP A 52 -1.13 49.11 -49.37
N HIS A 53 -0.61 50.27 -48.93
CA HIS A 53 -0.21 50.47 -47.53
C HIS A 53 -1.41 50.46 -46.60
N VAL A 54 -2.53 51.06 -47.02
CA VAL A 54 -3.80 51.05 -46.28
C VAL A 54 -4.36 49.63 -46.18
N ARG A 55 -4.33 48.85 -47.27
CA ARG A 55 -4.70 47.43 -47.25
C ARG A 55 -3.78 46.60 -46.34
N GLY A 56 -2.49 46.91 -46.31
CA GLY A 56 -1.53 46.30 -45.38
C GLY A 56 -1.92 46.52 -43.91
N GLN A 57 -2.50 47.68 -43.58
CA GLN A 57 -2.98 47.97 -42.23
C GLN A 57 -4.17 47.09 -41.82
N VAL A 58 -5.10 46.84 -42.75
CA VAL A 58 -6.23 45.93 -42.52
C VAL A 58 -5.74 44.55 -42.12
N LYS A 59 -4.73 44.02 -42.85
CA LYS A 59 -4.13 42.73 -42.50
C LYS A 59 -3.49 42.75 -41.11
N ILE A 60 -2.75 43.81 -40.76
CA ILE A 60 -2.14 43.95 -39.44
C ILE A 60 -3.20 43.93 -38.33
N LEU A 61 -4.34 44.61 -38.54
CA LEU A 61 -5.45 44.61 -37.60
C LEU A 61 -6.11 43.22 -37.49
N TYR A 62 -6.30 42.50 -38.58
CA TYR A 62 -6.77 41.10 -38.53
C TYR A 62 -5.80 40.17 -37.79
N ASP A 63 -4.50 40.33 -38.03
CA ASP A 63 -3.44 39.52 -37.42
C ASP A 63 -3.33 39.76 -35.89
N THR A 64 -3.95 40.82 -35.35
CA THR A 64 -4.09 40.99 -33.90
C THR A 64 -5.02 39.96 -33.25
N GLY A 65 -5.91 39.34 -34.04
CA GLY A 65 -6.87 38.34 -33.57
C GLY A 65 -8.12 38.92 -32.89
N PHE A 66 -8.22 40.24 -32.76
CA PHE A 66 -9.25 40.95 -32.01
C PHE A 66 -10.55 41.22 -32.77
N PHE A 67 -10.48 41.30 -34.10
CA PHE A 67 -11.59 41.76 -34.93
C PHE A 67 -12.13 40.64 -35.82
N GLU A 68 -13.46 40.59 -35.94
CA GLU A 68 -14.19 39.72 -36.86
C GLU A 68 -14.22 40.33 -38.26
N ASP A 69 -14.41 41.65 -38.34
CA ASP A 69 -14.39 42.41 -39.58
C ASP A 69 -13.60 43.71 -39.43
N VAL A 70 -12.84 44.08 -40.47
CA VAL A 70 -12.09 45.34 -40.53
C VAL A 70 -12.29 45.95 -41.91
N GLN A 71 -13.09 47.01 -41.97
CA GLN A 71 -13.36 47.77 -43.18
C GLN A 71 -12.61 49.11 -43.14
N VAL A 72 -12.33 49.65 -44.32
CA VAL A 72 -11.69 50.95 -44.44
C VAL A 72 -12.58 51.86 -45.27
N GLU A 73 -12.94 52.99 -44.67
CA GLU A 73 -13.63 54.08 -45.33
C GLU A 73 -12.61 55.20 -45.58
N THR A 74 -12.58 55.74 -46.80
CA THR A 74 -11.68 56.84 -47.15
C THR A 74 -12.47 58.02 -47.69
N GLU A 75 -12.26 59.20 -47.13
CA GLU A 75 -12.93 60.43 -47.52
C GLU A 75 -11.90 61.49 -47.97
N SER A 76 -12.16 62.13 -49.11
CA SER A 76 -11.26 63.15 -49.67
C SER A 76 -11.53 64.50 -49.00
N MET A 77 -10.53 65.04 -48.30
CA MET A 77 -10.58 66.35 -47.65
C MET A 77 -9.63 67.35 -48.33
N ALA A 78 -9.81 68.65 -48.05
CA ALA A 78 -8.97 69.71 -48.61
C ALA A 78 -7.47 69.57 -48.26
N GLU A 79 -7.14 68.88 -47.15
CA GLU A 79 -5.78 68.70 -46.63
C GLU A 79 -5.19 67.29 -46.89
N GLY A 80 -5.93 66.38 -47.55
CA GLY A 80 -5.51 65.00 -47.83
C GLY A 80 -6.66 63.98 -47.75
N MET A 81 -6.33 62.69 -47.65
CA MET A 81 -7.32 61.62 -47.45
C MET A 81 -7.50 61.30 -45.96
N ALA A 82 -8.73 61.38 -45.45
CA ALA A 82 -9.07 60.84 -44.14
C ALA A 82 -9.33 59.34 -44.26
N VAL A 83 -8.68 58.53 -43.41
CA VAL A 83 -8.80 57.07 -43.42
C VAL A 83 -9.46 56.63 -42.11
N THR A 84 -10.64 56.05 -42.19
CA THR A 84 -11.38 55.52 -41.04
C THR A 84 -11.39 54.00 -41.09
N PHE A 85 -10.83 53.36 -40.07
CA PHE A 85 -10.93 51.91 -39.89
C PHE A 85 -12.21 51.59 -39.10
N VAL A 86 -13.19 50.99 -39.75
CA VAL A 86 -14.41 50.50 -39.10
C VAL A 86 -14.17 49.04 -38.71
N VAL A 87 -14.09 48.79 -37.40
CA VAL A 87 -13.76 47.47 -36.84
C VAL A 87 -14.96 46.88 -36.13
N GLN A 88 -15.19 45.58 -36.33
CA GLN A 88 -16.13 44.79 -35.54
C GLN A 88 -15.32 43.84 -34.65
N GLU A 89 -15.38 44.03 -33.33
CA GLU A 89 -14.69 43.14 -32.37
C GLU A 89 -15.27 41.72 -32.43
N LYS A 90 -14.40 40.72 -32.27
CA LYS A 90 -14.86 39.34 -32.14
C LYS A 90 -15.69 39.16 -30.86
N PRO A 91 -16.65 38.23 -30.85
CA PRO A 91 -17.37 37.89 -29.63
C PRO A 91 -16.42 37.40 -28.53
N PHE A 92 -16.71 37.78 -27.28
CA PHE A 92 -15.86 37.50 -26.12
C PHE A 92 -16.37 36.29 -25.33
N ILE A 93 -15.51 35.30 -25.06
CA ILE A 93 -15.87 34.12 -24.27
C ILE A 93 -15.78 34.47 -22.79
N THR A 94 -16.92 34.49 -22.11
CA THR A 94 -16.99 34.79 -20.67
C THR A 94 -16.61 33.59 -19.80
N GLU A 95 -17.14 32.43 -20.12
CA GLU A 95 -16.92 31.19 -19.40
C GLU A 95 -16.89 29.99 -20.34
N ILE A 96 -16.18 28.95 -19.91
CA ILE A 96 -16.11 27.65 -20.57
C ILE A 96 -16.76 26.63 -19.64
N VAL A 97 -17.80 25.98 -20.13
CA VAL A 97 -18.56 24.96 -19.41
C VAL A 97 -18.29 23.60 -20.06
N PHE A 98 -18.10 22.58 -19.22
CA PHE A 98 -18.03 21.19 -19.66
C PHE A 98 -19.31 20.52 -19.18
N ASP A 99 -20.05 19.91 -20.10
CA ASP A 99 -21.31 19.24 -19.80
C ASP A 99 -21.19 17.77 -20.19
N GLY A 100 -21.59 16.86 -19.31
CA GLY A 100 -21.49 15.41 -19.52
C GLY A 100 -20.16 14.76 -19.07
N ASN A 101 -19.24 15.51 -18.45
CA ASN A 101 -17.99 14.97 -17.90
C ASN A 101 -18.17 14.33 -16.51
N GLN A 102 -18.65 13.08 -16.46
CA GLN A 102 -18.83 12.35 -15.20
C GLN A 102 -17.58 11.58 -14.75
N GLN A 103 -16.73 11.17 -15.70
CA GLN A 103 -15.54 10.36 -15.43
C GLN A 103 -14.27 11.19 -15.26
N LEU A 104 -14.20 12.39 -15.86
CA LEU A 104 -13.05 13.30 -15.75
C LEU A 104 -13.46 14.61 -15.08
N THR A 105 -12.61 15.11 -14.18
CA THR A 105 -12.85 16.38 -13.48
C THR A 105 -12.67 17.57 -14.42
N GLU A 106 -13.43 18.65 -14.17
CA GLU A 106 -13.35 19.86 -14.98
C GLU A 106 -11.95 20.48 -14.97
N GLU A 107 -11.23 20.42 -13.84
CA GLU A 107 -9.88 20.99 -13.72
C GLU A 107 -8.90 20.29 -14.67
N LYS A 108 -8.99 18.96 -14.80
CA LYS A 108 -8.15 18.17 -15.71
C LYS A 108 -8.42 18.53 -17.18
N LEU A 109 -9.68 18.82 -17.52
CA LEU A 109 -10.06 19.24 -18.88
C LEU A 109 -9.59 20.68 -19.15
N LYS A 110 -9.82 21.60 -18.21
CA LYS A 110 -9.41 23.02 -18.28
C LYS A 110 -7.90 23.18 -18.44
N GLU A 111 -7.09 22.36 -17.76
CA GLU A 111 -5.62 22.41 -17.87
C GLU A 111 -5.13 22.04 -19.28
N LYS A 112 -5.85 21.14 -19.98
CA LYS A 112 -5.44 20.62 -21.30
C LYS A 112 -6.07 21.38 -22.47
N THR A 113 -7.11 22.18 -22.26
CA THR A 113 -7.72 22.99 -23.32
C THR A 113 -6.84 24.17 -23.72
N THR A 114 -6.71 24.38 -25.03
CA THR A 114 -5.94 25.50 -25.61
C THR A 114 -6.62 26.85 -25.40
N ILE A 115 -7.96 26.87 -25.51
CA ILE A 115 -8.76 28.09 -25.34
C ILE A 115 -8.99 28.37 -23.84
N LYS A 116 -8.80 29.63 -23.43
CA LYS A 116 -9.03 30.07 -22.06
C LYS A 116 -10.32 30.87 -21.96
N SER A 117 -10.90 30.93 -20.76
CA SER A 117 -11.96 31.91 -20.50
C SER A 117 -11.39 33.33 -20.57
N GLN A 118 -12.26 34.30 -20.84
CA GLN A 118 -11.91 35.72 -20.97
C GLN A 118 -11.01 36.05 -22.18
N THR A 119 -11.18 35.32 -23.28
CA THR A 119 -10.50 35.61 -24.56
C THR A 119 -11.50 35.84 -25.68
N PHE A 120 -11.04 36.44 -26.78
CA PHE A 120 -11.82 36.51 -28.02
C PHE A 120 -12.06 35.11 -28.58
N LEU A 121 -13.24 34.91 -29.15
CA LEU A 121 -13.63 33.65 -29.76
C LEU A 121 -12.78 33.37 -31.00
N ASP A 122 -12.00 32.30 -30.94
CA ASP A 122 -11.24 31.77 -32.06
C ASP A 122 -11.79 30.38 -32.42
N GLN A 123 -12.46 30.27 -33.57
CA GLN A 123 -13.08 29.03 -34.02
C GLN A 123 -12.06 27.91 -34.24
N GLN A 124 -10.81 28.23 -34.60
CA GLN A 124 -9.76 27.24 -34.75
C GLN A 124 -9.38 26.67 -33.38
N GLN A 125 -9.15 27.54 -32.39
CA GLN A 125 -8.85 27.11 -31.02
C GLN A 125 -10.00 26.33 -30.37
N VAL A 126 -11.25 26.64 -30.69
CA VAL A 126 -12.42 25.87 -30.23
C VAL A 126 -12.37 24.43 -30.77
N LYS A 127 -12.10 24.26 -32.07
CA LYS A 127 -11.98 22.93 -32.69
C LYS A 127 -10.77 22.16 -32.12
N GLU A 128 -9.62 22.82 -31.98
CA GLU A 128 -8.43 22.22 -31.38
C GLU A 128 -8.65 21.81 -29.91
N SER A 129 -9.40 22.62 -29.14
CA SER A 129 -9.75 22.31 -27.76
C SER A 129 -10.72 21.12 -27.68
N ALA A 130 -11.75 21.07 -28.52
CA ALA A 130 -12.66 19.91 -28.60
C ALA A 130 -11.91 18.62 -28.93
N GLU A 131 -10.98 18.68 -29.90
CA GLU A 131 -10.11 17.56 -30.26
C GLU A 131 -9.15 17.16 -29.13
N THR A 132 -8.61 18.14 -28.41
CA THR A 132 -7.72 17.87 -27.27
C THR A 132 -8.47 17.19 -26.13
N ILE A 133 -9.68 17.67 -25.79
CA ILE A 133 -10.56 17.02 -24.81
C ILE A 133 -10.84 15.58 -25.25
N ARG A 134 -11.20 15.36 -26.52
CA ARG A 134 -11.43 14.02 -27.07
C ARG A 134 -10.21 13.11 -26.91
N ARG A 135 -9.00 13.61 -27.17
CA ARG A 135 -7.75 12.85 -26.98
C ARG A 135 -7.46 12.55 -25.50
N VAL A 136 -7.78 13.46 -24.59
CA VAL A 136 -7.66 13.21 -23.13
C VAL A 136 -8.56 12.05 -22.72
N TYR A 137 -9.80 12.01 -23.21
CA TYR A 137 -10.70 10.89 -23.00
C TYR A 137 -10.17 9.58 -23.60
N GLN A 138 -9.67 9.61 -24.83
CA GLN A 138 -9.05 8.45 -25.48
C GLN A 138 -7.84 7.92 -24.69
N HIS A 139 -6.97 8.81 -24.21
CA HIS A 139 -5.84 8.45 -23.38
C HIS A 139 -6.26 7.79 -22.05
N ASP A 140 -7.39 8.21 -21.47
CA ASP A 140 -7.96 7.60 -20.27
C ASP A 140 -8.76 6.31 -20.56
N GLY A 141 -8.89 5.91 -21.84
CA GLY A 141 -9.52 4.67 -22.28
C GLY A 141 -10.92 4.80 -22.86
N TYR A 142 -11.44 6.02 -23.03
CA TYR A 142 -12.77 6.29 -23.57
C TYR A 142 -12.71 6.62 -25.07
N TYR A 143 -12.53 5.59 -25.90
CA TYR A 143 -12.32 5.75 -27.35
C TYR A 143 -13.57 6.14 -28.14
N ASN A 144 -14.74 5.94 -27.54
CA ASN A 144 -16.04 6.36 -28.06
C ASN A 144 -16.45 7.78 -27.62
N ALA A 145 -15.59 8.50 -26.91
CA ALA A 145 -15.89 9.84 -26.46
C ALA A 145 -16.15 10.79 -27.64
N GLN A 146 -17.27 11.51 -27.58
CA GLN A 146 -17.63 12.56 -28.52
C GLN A 146 -17.68 13.90 -27.80
N VAL A 147 -17.06 14.92 -28.39
CA VAL A 147 -17.01 16.26 -27.82
C VAL A 147 -17.53 17.22 -28.87
N VAL A 148 -18.66 17.87 -28.56
CA VAL A 148 -19.32 18.82 -29.45
C VAL A 148 -19.26 20.21 -28.81
N PRO A 149 -18.48 21.15 -29.36
CA PRO A 149 -18.48 22.53 -28.88
C PRO A 149 -19.74 23.26 -29.37
N VAL A 150 -20.47 23.88 -28.45
CA VAL A 150 -21.63 24.72 -28.71
C VAL A 150 -21.34 26.12 -28.17
N ILE A 151 -21.55 27.13 -29.02
CA ILE A 151 -21.35 28.53 -28.68
C ILE A 151 -22.73 29.15 -28.44
N GLU A 152 -23.02 29.48 -27.19
CA GLU A 152 -24.28 30.08 -26.78
C GLU A 152 -24.12 31.60 -26.69
N ALA A 153 -25.06 32.36 -27.25
CA ALA A 153 -25.10 33.81 -27.09
C ALA A 153 -25.68 34.16 -25.72
N LEU A 154 -24.89 34.85 -24.89
CA LEU A 154 -25.39 35.45 -23.66
C LEU A 154 -25.97 36.83 -23.95
N ASP A 155 -25.30 37.59 -24.81
CA ASP A 155 -25.79 38.82 -25.45
C ASP A 155 -25.11 39.02 -26.82
N GLU A 156 -25.21 40.24 -27.38
CA GLU A 156 -24.62 40.60 -28.69
C GLU A 156 -23.11 40.33 -28.72
N ASP A 157 -22.37 40.73 -27.67
CA ASP A 157 -20.90 40.73 -27.65
C ASP A 157 -20.29 39.61 -26.76
N ARG A 158 -21.06 38.98 -25.87
CA ARG A 158 -20.63 37.91 -24.95
C ARG A 158 -21.19 36.57 -25.36
N LYS A 159 -20.30 35.58 -25.46
CA LYS A 159 -20.65 34.17 -25.70
C LYS A 159 -20.21 33.30 -24.53
N ARG A 160 -20.91 32.16 -24.37
CA ARG A 160 -20.51 31.03 -23.52
C ARG A 160 -20.10 29.89 -24.44
N LEU A 161 -18.98 29.24 -24.13
CA LEU A 161 -18.54 28.04 -24.85
C LEU A 161 -18.84 26.82 -23.98
N THR A 162 -19.77 25.98 -24.43
CA THR A 162 -20.12 24.72 -23.76
C THR A 162 -19.58 23.56 -24.58
N PHE A 163 -18.73 22.73 -23.98
CA PHE A 163 -18.34 21.45 -24.56
C PHE A 163 -19.29 20.36 -24.06
N HIS A 164 -20.23 19.93 -24.91
CA HIS A 164 -21.05 18.76 -24.60
C HIS A 164 -20.25 17.50 -24.88
N ILE A 165 -20.08 16.69 -23.85
CA ILE A 165 -19.25 15.49 -23.83
C ILE A 165 -20.14 14.28 -23.64
N THR A 166 -20.12 13.39 -24.63
CA THR A 166 -20.67 12.03 -24.51
C THR A 166 -19.49 11.10 -24.31
N GLU A 167 -19.22 10.70 -23.07
CA GLU A 167 -17.98 9.98 -22.70
C GLU A 167 -17.89 8.57 -23.30
N GLY A 168 -19.02 7.88 -23.42
CA GLY A 168 -19.08 6.49 -23.87
C GLY A 168 -18.52 5.49 -22.84
N GLU A 169 -18.45 4.21 -23.22
CA GLU A 169 -17.91 3.16 -22.37
C GLU A 169 -16.37 3.10 -22.47
N LYS A 170 -15.71 2.86 -21.33
CA LYS A 170 -14.26 2.63 -21.28
C LYS A 170 -13.92 1.31 -21.98
N ALA A 171 -12.98 1.36 -22.94
CA ALA A 171 -12.53 0.19 -23.66
C ALA A 171 -11.77 -0.78 -22.75
N LYS A 172 -11.99 -2.09 -22.93
CA LYS A 172 -11.43 -3.15 -22.08
C LYS A 172 -10.68 -4.19 -22.90
N ILE A 173 -9.71 -4.85 -22.29
CA ILE A 173 -8.97 -5.93 -22.95
C ILE A 173 -9.86 -7.17 -23.01
N LYS A 174 -10.23 -7.59 -24.21
CA LYS A 174 -11.01 -8.80 -24.46
C LYS A 174 -10.15 -10.04 -24.38
N THR A 175 -9.00 -10.02 -25.04
CA THR A 175 -8.08 -11.15 -25.09
C THR A 175 -6.64 -10.68 -25.25
N VAL A 176 -5.73 -11.44 -24.65
CA VAL A 176 -4.30 -11.37 -24.86
C VAL A 176 -3.87 -12.63 -25.62
N ILE A 177 -3.16 -12.44 -26.73
CA ILE A 177 -2.70 -13.50 -27.62
C ILE A 177 -1.18 -13.57 -27.53
N PHE A 178 -0.66 -14.78 -27.36
CA PHE A 178 0.77 -15.05 -27.41
C PHE A 178 1.04 -15.87 -28.66
N GLU A 179 1.52 -15.23 -29.72
CA GLU A 179 1.75 -15.88 -31.01
C GLU A 179 3.07 -16.63 -30.95
N GLY A 180 3.06 -17.92 -31.26
CA GLY A 180 4.27 -18.75 -31.23
C GLY A 180 4.65 -19.32 -29.85
N LEU A 181 3.85 -19.10 -28.81
CA LEU A 181 4.07 -19.67 -27.47
C LEU A 181 3.67 -21.15 -27.42
N ARG A 182 4.60 -22.03 -27.02
CA ARG A 182 4.41 -23.48 -26.79
C ARG A 182 5.03 -23.95 -25.47
N ALA A 183 6.09 -23.28 -25.00
CA ALA A 183 6.86 -23.63 -23.81
C ALA A 183 6.15 -23.35 -22.47
N ALA A 184 5.15 -22.48 -22.48
CA ALA A 184 4.44 -22.06 -21.29
C ALA A 184 2.94 -21.94 -21.57
N THR A 185 2.15 -21.97 -20.50
CA THR A 185 0.70 -21.78 -20.64
C THR A 185 0.35 -20.30 -20.64
N LYS A 186 -0.74 -19.94 -21.32
CA LYS A 186 -1.31 -18.58 -21.29
C LYS A 186 -1.55 -18.10 -19.85
N THR A 187 -1.97 -18.99 -18.95
CA THR A 187 -2.24 -18.65 -17.54
C THR A 187 -0.96 -18.32 -16.78
N GLU A 188 0.13 -19.04 -17.05
CA GLU A 188 1.45 -18.77 -16.47
C GLU A 188 1.95 -17.38 -16.88
N MET A 189 1.81 -17.00 -18.15
CA MET A 189 2.17 -15.65 -18.63
C MET A 189 1.32 -14.55 -17.97
N LEU A 190 0.00 -14.72 -17.96
CA LEU A 190 -0.92 -13.77 -17.33
C LEU A 190 -0.72 -13.63 -15.80
N SER A 191 -0.05 -14.59 -15.15
CA SER A 191 0.23 -14.52 -13.71
C SER A 191 1.36 -13.54 -13.36
N VAL A 192 2.31 -13.33 -14.29
CA VAL A 192 3.45 -12.42 -14.10
C VAL A 192 3.25 -11.06 -14.77
N MET A 193 2.36 -10.97 -15.76
CA MET A 193 2.07 -9.75 -16.50
C MET A 193 1.11 -8.82 -15.75
N SER A 194 1.22 -7.53 -16.04
CA SER A 194 0.27 -6.51 -15.58
C SER A 194 -0.95 -6.44 -16.51
N THR A 195 -0.77 -6.65 -17.82
CA THR A 195 -1.87 -6.69 -18.79
C THR A 195 -2.74 -7.92 -18.56
N ARG A 196 -4.03 -7.71 -18.32
CA ARG A 196 -5.00 -8.78 -18.02
C ARG A 196 -6.25 -8.67 -18.87
N GLU A 197 -6.82 -9.82 -19.19
CA GLU A 197 -8.12 -9.92 -19.86
C GLU A 197 -9.24 -9.55 -18.88
N TRP A 198 -10.28 -8.88 -19.38
CA TRP A 198 -11.48 -8.61 -18.61
C TRP A 198 -12.31 -9.88 -18.45
N ILE A 199 -12.69 -10.20 -17.20
CA ILE A 199 -13.46 -11.42 -16.88
C ILE A 199 -14.86 -11.02 -16.40
N PRO A 200 -15.94 -11.39 -17.12
CA PRO A 200 -17.32 -11.13 -16.70
C PRO A 200 -17.73 -11.95 -15.46
N TRP A 201 -18.68 -11.40 -14.69
CA TRP A 201 -19.16 -11.99 -13.41
C TRP A 201 -20.04 -13.25 -13.59
N TYR A 202 -20.62 -13.51 -14.77
CA TYR A 202 -21.64 -14.55 -14.90
C TYR A 202 -21.03 -15.93 -15.24
N GLY A 203 -20.82 -16.79 -14.23
CA GLY A 203 -20.43 -18.18 -14.45
C GLY A 203 -20.15 -18.97 -13.17
N PHE A 204 -20.59 -20.23 -13.11
CA PHE A 204 -20.34 -21.11 -11.93
C PHE A 204 -18.84 -21.44 -11.77
N PHE A 205 -18.06 -21.37 -12.86
CA PHE A 205 -16.62 -21.63 -12.91
C PHE A 205 -15.72 -20.40 -12.63
N THR A 206 -16.26 -19.17 -12.69
CA THR A 206 -15.53 -17.93 -12.37
C THR A 206 -15.51 -17.61 -10.87
N LYS A 207 -16.17 -18.41 -10.03
CA LYS A 207 -16.27 -18.25 -8.56
C LYS A 207 -14.95 -18.24 -7.77
N PHE A 208 -13.82 -18.60 -8.38
CA PHE A 208 -12.50 -18.64 -7.73
C PHE A 208 -11.53 -17.53 -8.18
N LYS A 209 -11.89 -16.70 -9.17
CA LYS A 209 -11.09 -15.53 -9.58
C LYS A 209 -11.83 -14.26 -9.13
N LEU A 210 -11.14 -13.34 -8.46
CA LEU A 210 -11.69 -12.04 -8.04
C LEU A 210 -12.36 -11.33 -9.24
N PRO A 211 -13.54 -10.72 -9.07
CA PRO A 211 -14.19 -9.98 -10.14
C PRO A 211 -13.31 -8.81 -10.63
N SER A 212 -13.24 -8.58 -11.95
CA SER A 212 -12.61 -7.39 -12.56
C SER A 212 -13.30 -6.06 -12.19
N MET A 213 -14.34 -6.08 -11.35
CA MET A 213 -14.94 -4.86 -10.76
C MET A 213 -14.26 -4.42 -9.44
N VAL A 214 -13.43 -5.27 -8.83
CA VAL A 214 -12.71 -4.97 -7.57
C VAL A 214 -11.21 -4.71 -7.81
N SER A 215 -10.75 -4.84 -9.06
CA SER A 215 -9.36 -4.60 -9.48
C SER A 215 -9.34 -3.86 -10.82
N ASP A 216 -8.28 -3.10 -11.11
CA ASP A 216 -8.04 -2.45 -12.42
C ASP A 216 -7.84 -3.44 -13.59
N ALA A 217 -8.17 -4.73 -13.41
CA ALA A 217 -7.96 -5.78 -14.39
C ALA A 217 -8.86 -5.58 -15.63
N GLY A 218 -8.25 -5.59 -16.81
CA GLY A 218 -8.94 -5.37 -18.09
C GLY A 218 -8.80 -3.94 -18.63
N VAL A 219 -8.21 -2.99 -17.88
CA VAL A 219 -7.88 -1.66 -18.40
C VAL A 219 -6.49 -1.69 -19.05
N LEU A 220 -6.40 -1.18 -20.27
CA LEU A 220 -5.13 -1.09 -21.00
C LEU A 220 -4.26 0.05 -20.46
N LYS A 221 -3.04 -0.27 -20.03
CA LYS A 221 -1.99 0.69 -19.69
C LYS A 221 -0.87 0.53 -20.70
N HIS A 222 -0.70 1.49 -21.60
CA HIS A 222 0.24 1.37 -22.73
C HIS A 222 1.70 1.12 -22.28
N GLU A 223 2.12 1.76 -21.19
CA GLU A 223 3.46 1.56 -20.61
C GLU A 223 3.66 0.12 -20.10
N GLU A 224 2.63 -0.47 -19.50
CA GLU A 224 2.70 -1.84 -18.98
C GLU A 224 2.75 -2.89 -20.08
N VAL A 225 2.15 -2.64 -21.24
CA VAL A 225 2.23 -3.53 -22.42
C VAL A 225 3.68 -3.67 -22.89
N GLY A 226 4.45 -2.57 -22.88
CA GLY A 226 5.89 -2.61 -23.17
C GLY A 226 6.68 -3.35 -22.08
N ASN A 227 6.40 -3.08 -20.81
CA ASN A 227 7.08 -3.74 -19.69
C ASN A 227 6.79 -5.26 -19.64
N ASP A 228 5.61 -5.68 -20.08
CA ASP A 228 5.21 -7.09 -20.13
C ASP A 228 6.08 -7.91 -21.09
N VAL A 229 6.66 -7.30 -22.13
CA VAL A 229 7.62 -7.96 -23.05
C VAL A 229 8.79 -8.56 -22.27
N GLU A 230 9.39 -7.80 -21.35
CA GLU A 230 10.50 -8.27 -20.54
C GLU A 230 10.06 -9.30 -19.48
N ARG A 231 8.83 -9.17 -18.94
CA ARG A 231 8.27 -10.17 -18.01
C ARG A 231 8.05 -11.52 -18.69
N ILE A 232 7.48 -11.53 -19.90
CA ILE A 232 7.32 -12.73 -20.73
C ILE A 232 8.69 -13.34 -21.05
N ARG A 233 9.65 -12.49 -21.44
CA ARG A 233 11.02 -12.90 -21.74
C ARG A 233 11.68 -13.57 -20.53
N GLU A 234 11.56 -13.00 -19.33
CA GLU A 234 12.08 -13.57 -18.09
C GLU A 234 11.51 -14.98 -17.81
N VAL A 235 10.21 -15.19 -18.01
CA VAL A 235 9.60 -16.53 -17.81
C VAL A 235 10.23 -17.57 -18.73
N LEU A 236 10.40 -17.25 -20.01
CA LEU A 236 10.97 -18.17 -20.99
C LEU A 236 12.46 -18.42 -20.75
N LEU A 237 13.22 -17.37 -20.39
CA LEU A 237 14.63 -17.52 -19.98
C LEU A 237 14.78 -18.40 -18.72
N ASN A 238 13.81 -18.36 -17.80
CA ASN A 238 13.79 -19.22 -16.61
C ASN A 238 13.34 -20.66 -16.90
N LYS A 239 12.83 -20.94 -18.10
CA LYS A 239 12.55 -22.31 -18.59
C LYS A 239 13.65 -22.86 -19.51
N GLY A 240 14.75 -22.14 -19.70
CA GLY A 240 15.88 -22.57 -20.52
C GLY A 240 15.91 -22.02 -21.94
N TYR A 241 14.92 -21.24 -22.36
CA TYR A 241 14.85 -20.73 -23.74
C TYR A 241 15.76 -19.51 -23.92
N PHE A 242 17.06 -19.75 -24.02
CA PHE A 242 18.09 -18.70 -24.04
C PHE A 242 17.94 -17.73 -25.22
N ASN A 243 17.63 -18.27 -26.40
CA ASN A 243 17.49 -17.53 -27.65
C ASN A 243 16.10 -16.91 -27.84
N VAL A 244 15.28 -16.83 -26.79
CA VAL A 244 13.94 -16.26 -26.86
C VAL A 244 13.97 -14.81 -27.35
N ARG A 245 13.06 -14.51 -28.28
CA ARG A 245 12.78 -13.15 -28.74
C ARG A 245 11.29 -12.88 -28.62
N VAL A 246 10.97 -11.81 -27.91
CA VAL A 246 9.60 -11.28 -27.84
C VAL A 246 9.60 -10.01 -28.69
N GLY A 247 8.80 -9.98 -29.74
CA GLY A 247 8.69 -8.83 -30.63
C GLY A 247 7.84 -7.71 -30.03
N GLN A 248 7.69 -6.61 -30.77
CA GLN A 248 6.84 -5.51 -30.32
C GLN A 248 5.38 -5.95 -30.27
N PRO A 249 4.66 -5.67 -29.18
CA PRO A 249 3.26 -6.02 -29.05
C PRO A 249 2.40 -5.15 -29.96
N SER A 250 1.37 -5.76 -30.56
CA SER A 250 0.32 -5.02 -31.27
C SER A 250 -0.92 -4.89 -30.40
N VAL A 251 -1.56 -3.72 -30.46
CA VAL A 251 -2.82 -3.42 -29.77
C VAL A 251 -3.84 -3.04 -30.82
N GLU A 252 -4.84 -3.90 -31.00
CA GLU A 252 -5.93 -3.68 -31.94
C GLU A 252 -7.21 -3.33 -31.19
N LEU A 253 -7.86 -2.24 -31.61
CA LEU A 253 -9.16 -1.82 -31.08
C LEU A 253 -10.26 -2.31 -32.03
N THR A 254 -11.29 -2.96 -31.49
CA THR A 254 -12.45 -3.39 -32.28
C THR A 254 -13.21 -2.20 -32.89
N GLU A 255 -13.96 -2.44 -33.98
CA GLU A 255 -14.71 -1.38 -34.67
C GLU A 255 -15.71 -0.64 -33.76
N ASP A 256 -16.31 -1.34 -32.80
CA ASP A 256 -17.20 -0.76 -31.78
C ASP A 256 -16.46 0.07 -30.72
N LYS A 257 -15.12 0.10 -30.77
CA LYS A 257 -14.19 0.76 -29.84
C LYS A 257 -14.39 0.37 -28.37
N LYS A 258 -14.94 -0.82 -28.12
CA LYS A 258 -15.17 -1.33 -26.76
C LYS A 258 -14.09 -2.29 -26.29
N TRP A 259 -13.40 -2.95 -27.21
CA TRP A 259 -12.51 -4.06 -26.89
C TRP A 259 -11.12 -3.91 -27.50
N PHE A 260 -10.12 -4.20 -26.68
CA PHE A 260 -8.74 -4.36 -27.12
C PHE A 260 -8.38 -5.83 -27.27
N THR A 261 -7.66 -6.14 -28.35
CA THR A 261 -6.89 -7.37 -28.54
C THR A 261 -5.42 -7.02 -28.47
N VAL A 262 -4.70 -7.60 -27.53
CA VAL A 262 -3.25 -7.38 -27.38
C VAL A 262 -2.52 -8.65 -27.82
N SER A 263 -1.65 -8.55 -28.81
CA SER A 263 -0.88 -9.69 -29.32
C SER A 263 0.62 -9.50 -29.08
N TYR A 264 1.25 -10.54 -28.53
CA TYR A 264 2.69 -10.61 -28.30
C TYR A 264 3.30 -11.67 -29.24
N PRO A 265 4.06 -11.27 -30.27
CA PRO A 265 4.77 -12.21 -31.13
C PRO A 265 6.00 -12.77 -30.42
N ILE A 266 6.09 -14.10 -30.30
CA ILE A 266 7.15 -14.80 -29.55
C ILE A 266 7.84 -15.82 -30.46
N THR A 267 9.16 -15.77 -30.47
CA THR A 267 10.03 -16.82 -31.02
C THR A 267 10.79 -17.44 -29.86
N GLU A 268 10.40 -18.64 -29.43
CA GLU A 268 10.93 -19.29 -28.22
C GLU A 268 12.38 -19.76 -28.39
N GLY A 269 12.71 -20.33 -29.55
CA GLY A 269 13.96 -21.07 -29.73
C GLY A 269 13.93 -22.43 -29.01
N GLU A 270 15.11 -23.02 -28.83
CA GLU A 270 15.28 -24.32 -28.15
C GLU A 270 15.75 -24.12 -26.70
N PRO A 271 15.46 -25.05 -25.78
CA PRO A 271 15.95 -24.99 -24.41
C PRO A 271 17.46 -25.32 -24.36
N PHE A 272 18.17 -24.61 -23.49
CA PHE A 272 19.59 -24.78 -23.25
C PHE A 272 19.85 -25.41 -21.87
N THR A 273 20.89 -26.22 -21.78
CA THR A 273 21.41 -26.76 -20.52
C THR A 273 22.74 -26.12 -20.15
N ILE A 274 23.13 -26.20 -18.90
CA ILE A 274 24.39 -25.62 -18.40
C ILE A 274 25.51 -26.64 -18.61
N ALA A 275 26.54 -26.30 -19.40
CA ALA A 275 27.67 -27.19 -19.63
C ALA A 275 28.71 -27.10 -18.50
N GLU A 276 29.07 -25.88 -18.12
CA GLU A 276 30.14 -25.63 -17.16
C GLU A 276 29.85 -24.34 -16.38
N ILE A 277 30.20 -24.38 -15.09
CA ILE A 277 30.19 -23.24 -14.19
C ILE A 277 31.62 -22.99 -13.69
N GLY A 278 32.14 -21.81 -14.01
CA GLY A 278 33.48 -21.37 -13.63
C GLY A 278 33.49 -20.03 -12.90
N PHE A 279 34.57 -19.79 -12.18
CA PHE A 279 34.86 -18.52 -11.50
C PHE A 279 36.20 -17.97 -12.01
N ARG A 280 36.34 -16.65 -12.11
CA ARG A 280 37.60 -15.98 -12.46
C ARG A 280 37.77 -14.71 -11.64
N GLY A 281 39.02 -14.32 -11.39
CA GLY A 281 39.35 -13.07 -10.69
C GLY A 281 39.18 -13.13 -9.17
N TYR A 282 39.17 -14.33 -8.58
CA TYR A 282 39.14 -14.52 -7.13
C TYR A 282 40.56 -14.76 -6.56
N THR A 283 40.83 -14.18 -5.40
CA THR A 283 42.03 -14.37 -4.56
C THR A 283 41.68 -14.45 -3.07
N VAL A 284 40.53 -13.91 -2.66
CA VAL A 284 40.05 -13.89 -1.26
C VAL A 284 39.45 -15.22 -0.83
N PHE A 285 38.79 -15.93 -1.76
CA PHE A 285 38.17 -17.22 -1.53
C PHE A 285 38.76 -18.26 -2.48
N GLU A 286 38.73 -19.52 -2.08
CA GLU A 286 39.07 -20.64 -2.97
C GLU A 286 37.84 -21.09 -3.78
N ASP A 287 38.05 -21.73 -4.94
CA ASP A 287 36.98 -22.27 -5.79
C ASP A 287 35.98 -23.17 -5.02
N PRO A 288 36.42 -24.09 -4.13
CA PRO A 288 35.50 -24.89 -3.33
C PRO A 288 34.60 -24.05 -2.42
N GLU A 289 35.12 -22.96 -1.84
CA GLU A 289 34.36 -22.06 -0.97
C GLU A 289 33.30 -21.28 -1.77
N LEU A 290 33.66 -20.83 -2.98
CA LEU A 290 32.72 -20.21 -3.90
C LEU A 290 31.64 -21.20 -4.34
N ARG A 291 31.91 -22.51 -4.42
CA ARG A 291 30.91 -23.53 -4.76
C ARG A 291 29.98 -23.89 -3.60
N VAL A 292 30.31 -23.56 -2.35
CA VAL A 292 29.44 -23.87 -1.21
C VAL A 292 28.10 -23.13 -1.33
N GLY A 293 27.00 -23.89 -1.41
CA GLY A 293 25.66 -23.33 -1.54
C GLY A 293 25.29 -22.85 -2.96
N LEU A 294 26.12 -23.18 -3.97
CA LEU A 294 25.82 -22.96 -5.38
C LEU A 294 24.48 -23.62 -5.74
N ARG A 295 23.54 -22.81 -6.23
CA ARG A 295 22.18 -23.28 -6.60
C ARG A 295 22.08 -23.82 -8.03
N ILE A 296 23.14 -23.57 -8.80
CA ILE A 296 23.26 -23.92 -10.21
C ILE A 296 24.06 -25.22 -10.33
N LYS A 297 23.64 -26.15 -11.20
CA LYS A 297 24.31 -27.43 -11.41
C LYS A 297 24.64 -27.66 -12.88
N ASP A 298 25.77 -28.30 -13.14
CA ASP A 298 26.11 -28.76 -14.49
C ASP A 298 25.06 -29.76 -14.97
N GLY A 299 24.69 -29.67 -16.25
CA GLY A 299 23.67 -30.47 -16.92
C GLY A 299 22.22 -30.05 -16.65
N GLU A 300 21.95 -29.11 -15.74
CA GLU A 300 20.58 -28.64 -15.50
C GLU A 300 20.13 -27.62 -16.56
N ILE A 301 18.81 -27.42 -16.68
CA ILE A 301 18.24 -26.42 -17.60
C ILE A 301 18.65 -25.01 -17.17
N PHE A 302 19.06 -24.18 -18.13
CA PHE A 302 19.41 -22.78 -17.89
C PHE A 302 18.25 -22.01 -17.24
N GLN A 303 18.55 -21.27 -16.16
CA GLN A 303 17.58 -20.38 -15.52
C GLN A 303 18.25 -19.05 -15.17
N ARG A 304 17.79 -17.95 -15.78
CA ARG A 304 18.35 -16.62 -15.54
C ARG A 304 18.20 -16.17 -14.08
N ALA A 305 17.09 -16.52 -13.44
CA ALA A 305 16.84 -16.21 -12.03
C ALA A 305 17.93 -16.78 -11.12
N LYS A 306 18.37 -18.02 -11.36
CA LYS A 306 19.43 -18.63 -10.57
C LYS A 306 20.78 -17.93 -10.74
N ILE A 307 21.08 -17.41 -11.94
CA ILE A 307 22.31 -16.63 -12.18
C ILE A 307 22.28 -15.33 -11.37
N ARG A 308 21.14 -14.64 -11.33
CA ARG A 308 20.97 -13.42 -10.52
C ARG A 308 21.08 -13.70 -9.02
N ASP A 309 20.48 -14.80 -8.55
CA ASP A 309 20.63 -15.28 -7.19
C ASP A 309 22.10 -15.55 -6.86
N GLU A 310 22.83 -16.13 -7.80
CA GLU A 310 24.23 -16.50 -7.65
C GLU A 310 25.16 -15.29 -7.60
N ILE A 311 24.95 -14.30 -8.48
CA ILE A 311 25.61 -12.98 -8.40
C ILE A 311 25.40 -12.38 -7.02
N SER A 312 24.15 -12.36 -6.55
CA SER A 312 23.80 -11.78 -5.25
C SER A 312 24.46 -12.54 -4.09
N ARG A 313 24.47 -13.88 -4.14
CA ARG A 313 25.11 -14.75 -3.15
C ARG A 313 26.62 -14.48 -3.07
N ILE A 314 27.30 -14.40 -4.22
CA ILE A 314 28.75 -14.16 -4.27
C ILE A 314 29.04 -12.73 -3.79
N THR A 315 28.30 -11.72 -4.26
CA THR A 315 28.45 -10.33 -3.75
C THR A 315 28.23 -10.25 -2.24
N ASP A 316 27.22 -10.94 -1.70
CA ASP A 316 26.96 -11.01 -0.25
C ASP A 316 28.10 -11.73 0.50
N LEU A 317 28.66 -12.80 -0.08
CA LEU A 317 29.80 -13.54 0.49
C LEU A 317 31.04 -12.65 0.62
N TYR A 318 31.41 -11.94 -0.45
CA TYR A 318 32.50 -10.95 -0.43
C TYR A 318 32.21 -9.79 0.53
N GLY A 319 30.97 -9.29 0.50
CA GLY A 319 30.49 -8.26 1.41
C GLY A 319 30.62 -8.64 2.88
N SER A 320 30.41 -9.92 3.24
CA SER A 320 30.58 -10.42 4.62
C SER A 320 32.02 -10.44 5.11
N LYS A 321 33.00 -10.37 4.19
CA LYS A 321 34.43 -10.29 4.48
C LYS A 321 34.97 -8.86 4.41
N GLY A 322 34.13 -7.86 4.15
CA GLY A 322 34.56 -6.45 4.03
C GLY A 322 34.75 -5.94 2.62
N TYR A 323 34.48 -6.75 1.59
CA TYR A 323 34.64 -6.38 0.19
C TYR A 323 33.31 -5.89 -0.40
N SER A 324 32.76 -4.80 0.15
CA SER A 324 31.41 -4.31 -0.24
C SER A 324 31.30 -3.76 -1.66
N PHE A 325 32.42 -3.44 -2.30
CA PHE A 325 32.46 -2.98 -3.69
C PHE A 325 32.85 -4.10 -4.67
N ALA A 326 32.81 -5.37 -4.23
CA ALA A 326 33.05 -6.51 -5.10
C ALA A 326 32.01 -6.56 -6.23
N GLU A 327 32.48 -6.57 -7.48
CA GLU A 327 31.63 -6.63 -8.67
C GLU A 327 31.66 -8.04 -9.25
N VAL A 328 30.50 -8.67 -9.39
CA VAL A 328 30.37 -10.02 -9.97
C VAL A 328 29.65 -9.91 -11.31
N VAL A 329 30.38 -10.13 -12.40
CA VAL A 329 29.86 -10.04 -13.76
C VAL A 329 29.72 -11.45 -14.35
N PRO A 330 28.51 -11.90 -14.71
CA PRO A 330 28.32 -13.18 -15.37
C PRO A 330 28.70 -13.09 -16.85
N ASN A 331 29.69 -13.85 -17.28
CA ASN A 331 29.98 -14.07 -18.69
C ASN A 331 29.27 -15.35 -19.15
N VAL A 332 28.20 -15.18 -19.92
CA VAL A 332 27.33 -16.27 -20.37
C VAL A 332 27.60 -16.54 -21.84
N ASN A 333 28.28 -17.65 -22.12
CA ASN A 333 28.72 -18.02 -23.46
C ASN A 333 27.86 -19.18 -23.99
N PRO A 334 26.92 -18.93 -24.92
CA PRO A 334 26.08 -19.98 -25.49
C PRO A 334 26.82 -20.75 -26.61
N ASN A 335 26.66 -22.07 -26.62
CA ASN A 335 26.97 -22.94 -27.75
C ASN A 335 25.65 -23.37 -28.40
N ASN A 336 25.33 -22.80 -29.57
CA ASN A 336 24.06 -23.09 -30.25
C ASN A 336 24.00 -24.49 -30.87
N GLU A 337 25.14 -25.12 -31.18
CA GLU A 337 25.19 -26.46 -31.78
C GLU A 337 24.87 -27.53 -30.74
N GLU A 338 25.53 -27.45 -29.58
CA GLU A 338 25.32 -28.37 -28.46
C GLU A 338 24.11 -28.01 -27.59
N ARG A 339 23.55 -26.81 -27.77
CA ARG A 339 22.46 -26.24 -26.95
C ARG A 339 22.85 -26.15 -25.48
N THR A 340 24.10 -25.77 -25.25
CA THR A 340 24.68 -25.64 -23.93
C THR A 340 25.11 -24.21 -23.65
N VAL A 341 25.18 -23.84 -22.38
CA VAL A 341 25.66 -22.54 -21.93
C VAL A 341 26.78 -22.74 -20.93
N THR A 342 27.92 -22.08 -21.16
CA THR A 342 29.02 -21.98 -20.19
C THR A 342 28.85 -20.66 -19.43
N ILE A 343 28.85 -20.73 -18.10
CA ILE A 343 28.67 -19.57 -17.23
C ILE A 343 29.97 -19.34 -16.46
N ILE A 344 30.63 -18.21 -16.71
CA ILE A 344 31.86 -17.82 -16.00
C ILE A 344 31.59 -16.55 -15.20
N PHE A 345 31.55 -16.67 -13.87
CA PHE A 345 31.44 -15.52 -12.98
C PHE A 345 32.80 -14.83 -12.86
N SER A 346 32.93 -13.65 -13.43
CA SER A 346 34.13 -12.83 -13.34
C SER A 346 33.99 -11.86 -12.18
N ILE A 347 34.82 -12.03 -11.16
CA ILE A 347 34.78 -11.32 -9.90
C ILE A 347 35.88 -10.26 -9.93
N LYS A 348 35.52 -9.02 -9.59
CA LYS A 348 36.48 -7.97 -9.24
C LYS A 348 36.31 -7.72 -7.74
N GLU A 349 37.25 -8.18 -6.94
CA GLU A 349 37.10 -8.25 -5.48
C GLU A 349 37.10 -6.87 -4.82
N GLY A 350 37.88 -5.93 -5.36
CA GLY A 350 38.09 -4.63 -4.73
C GLY A 350 38.91 -4.72 -3.45
N GLU A 351 38.92 -3.64 -2.68
CA GLU A 351 39.64 -3.56 -1.39
C GLU A 351 38.71 -3.85 -0.22
N MET A 352 39.27 -4.33 0.88
CA MET A 352 38.55 -4.47 2.15
C MET A 352 38.33 -3.08 2.77
N MET A 353 37.08 -2.73 3.05
CA MET A 353 36.72 -1.40 3.52
C MET A 353 36.40 -1.38 5.02
N ARG A 354 36.88 -0.34 5.71
CA ARG A 354 36.47 -0.03 7.09
C ARG A 354 35.61 1.22 7.13
N ILE A 355 34.61 1.21 7.99
CA ILE A 355 33.73 2.34 8.22
C ILE A 355 34.51 3.38 9.00
N ARG A 356 34.72 4.56 8.43
CA ARG A 356 35.39 5.66 9.15
C ARG A 356 34.39 6.38 10.04
N GLN A 357 33.27 6.83 9.47
CA GLN A 357 32.23 7.59 10.14
C GLN A 357 30.83 7.23 9.61
N ILE A 358 29.82 7.40 10.46
CA ILE A 358 28.41 7.23 10.11
C ILE A 358 27.70 8.58 10.22
N ASN A 359 27.34 9.14 9.06
CA ASN A 359 26.66 10.42 8.94
C ASN A 359 25.17 10.20 8.70
N ILE A 360 24.31 10.87 9.46
CA ILE A 360 22.85 10.79 9.34
C ILE A 360 22.31 12.14 8.89
N TYR A 361 21.43 12.13 7.87
CA TYR A 361 20.87 13.32 7.24
C TYR A 361 19.35 13.22 7.05
N GLY A 362 18.67 14.37 7.12
CA GLY A 362 17.23 14.50 6.87
C GLY A 362 16.33 14.16 8.07
N ASN A 363 16.93 13.98 9.25
CA ASN A 363 16.25 13.72 10.52
C ASN A 363 15.98 15.02 11.28
N ASP A 364 15.19 15.93 10.70
CA ASP A 364 14.93 17.25 11.27
C ASP A 364 14.18 17.20 12.61
N LYS A 365 13.27 16.23 12.78
CA LYS A 365 12.51 16.02 14.03
C LYS A 365 13.06 14.87 14.84
N THR A 366 13.43 13.77 14.19
CA THR A 366 13.90 12.54 14.81
C THR A 366 15.33 12.71 15.28
N ARG A 367 15.59 12.39 16.55
CA ARG A 367 16.94 12.48 17.09
C ARG A 367 17.88 11.48 16.42
N ASP A 368 19.13 11.88 16.23
CA ASP A 368 20.18 11.06 15.62
C ASP A 368 20.31 9.68 16.29
N ASN A 369 20.28 9.62 17.63
CA ASN A 369 20.42 8.36 18.38
C ASN A 369 19.31 7.34 18.05
N VAL A 370 18.11 7.79 17.66
CA VAL A 370 17.00 6.91 17.28
C VAL A 370 17.31 6.16 15.99
N ILE A 371 18.00 6.80 15.04
CA ILE A 371 18.43 6.21 13.78
C ILE A 371 19.69 5.38 14.01
N ARG A 372 20.68 5.96 14.72
CA ARG A 372 22.00 5.36 14.94
C ARG A 372 21.91 3.99 15.61
N ARG A 373 21.05 3.83 16.62
CA ARG A 373 20.88 2.53 17.33
C ARG A 373 20.25 1.42 16.49
N GLU A 374 19.67 1.74 15.35
CA GLU A 374 19.16 0.73 14.40
C GLU A 374 20.22 0.27 13.40
N ILE A 375 21.36 0.97 13.33
CA ILE A 375 22.51 0.58 12.51
C ILE A 375 23.26 -0.54 13.22
N ARG A 376 23.62 -1.57 12.47
CA ARG A 376 24.21 -2.83 12.98
C ARG A 376 25.72 -2.91 12.79
N VAL A 377 26.31 -1.82 12.32
CA VAL A 377 27.75 -1.64 12.18
C VAL A 377 28.13 -0.37 12.94
N ASP A 378 29.27 -0.40 13.61
CA ASP A 378 29.81 0.73 14.31
C ASP A 378 30.93 1.39 13.48
N GLU A 379 31.33 2.59 13.91
CA GLU A 379 32.51 3.23 13.34
C GLU A 379 33.76 2.39 13.65
N GLN A 380 34.68 2.32 12.70
CA GLN A 380 35.88 1.47 12.68
C GLN A 380 35.64 -0.01 12.38
N ASP A 381 34.40 -0.48 12.31
CA ASP A 381 34.10 -1.84 11.87
C ASP A 381 34.49 -2.05 10.40
N VAL A 382 34.79 -3.31 10.07
CA VAL A 382 34.83 -3.73 8.66
C VAL A 382 33.40 -3.68 8.14
N ILE A 383 33.22 -3.13 6.94
CA ILE A 383 31.90 -3.06 6.33
C ILE A 383 31.33 -4.48 6.19
N ASP A 384 30.06 -4.66 6.54
CA ASP A 384 29.38 -5.95 6.37
C ASP A 384 28.04 -5.74 5.68
N THR A 385 27.93 -6.26 4.46
CA THR A 385 26.72 -6.13 3.63
C THR A 385 25.49 -6.72 4.34
N ALA A 386 25.65 -7.83 5.08
CA ALA A 386 24.53 -8.44 5.81
C ALA A 386 24.00 -7.51 6.91
N SER A 387 24.91 -6.90 7.68
CA SER A 387 24.57 -5.91 8.70
C SER A 387 23.98 -4.62 8.12
N LEU A 388 24.47 -4.13 6.97
CA LEU A 388 23.88 -2.96 6.29
C LEU A 388 22.45 -3.24 5.82
N LYS A 389 22.21 -4.40 5.20
CA LYS A 389 20.86 -4.83 4.80
C LYS A 389 19.93 -4.96 5.99
N ARG A 390 20.42 -5.49 7.12
CA ARG A 390 19.66 -5.55 8.37
C ARG A 390 19.37 -4.17 8.94
N SER A 391 20.33 -3.25 8.89
CA SER A 391 20.17 -1.85 9.31
C SER A 391 19.09 -1.15 8.51
N PHE A 392 19.14 -1.28 7.18
CA PHE A 392 18.11 -0.76 6.27
C PHE A 392 16.71 -1.31 6.61
N GLN A 393 16.59 -2.62 6.85
CA GLN A 393 15.31 -3.22 7.26
C GLN A 393 14.81 -2.66 8.59
N ARG A 394 15.67 -2.52 9.60
CA ARG A 394 15.31 -2.00 10.91
C ARG A 394 14.84 -0.55 10.84
N LEU A 395 15.55 0.30 10.08
CA LEU A 395 15.17 1.69 9.85
C LEU A 395 13.82 1.79 9.12
N ASN A 396 13.57 0.97 8.11
CA ASN A 396 12.25 0.92 7.46
C ASN A 396 11.15 0.45 8.41
N ASN A 397 11.45 -0.53 9.27
CA ASN A 397 10.51 -1.07 10.26
C ASN A 397 10.14 -0.06 11.36
N LEU A 398 10.93 1.00 11.58
CA LEU A 398 10.52 2.11 12.44
C LEU A 398 9.26 2.80 11.90
N ASN A 399 9.07 2.79 10.58
CA ASN A 399 7.97 3.46 9.89
C ASN A 399 7.93 4.99 10.15
N PHE A 400 9.08 5.60 10.45
CA PHE A 400 9.23 7.06 10.65
C PHE A 400 9.56 7.80 9.36
N PHE A 401 9.99 7.07 8.33
CA PHE A 401 10.54 7.62 7.10
C PHE A 401 9.73 7.16 5.89
N GLU A 402 9.58 8.05 4.91
CA GLU A 402 9.07 7.74 3.57
C GLU A 402 10.13 7.01 2.75
N THR A 403 11.37 7.49 2.82
CA THR A 403 12.54 6.89 2.16
C THR A 403 13.69 6.76 3.15
N VAL A 404 14.45 5.68 3.01
CA VAL A 404 15.68 5.41 3.76
C VAL A 404 16.73 4.97 2.74
N GLU A 405 17.91 5.58 2.77
CA GLU A 405 19.05 5.22 1.93
C GLU A 405 20.29 5.10 2.80
N ILE A 406 21.06 4.03 2.63
CA ILE A 406 22.37 3.86 3.28
C ILE A 406 23.40 3.82 2.15
N LEU A 407 24.11 4.92 1.95
CA LEU A 407 25.02 5.11 0.83
C LEU A 407 26.47 5.06 1.34
N PRO A 408 27.22 3.98 1.06
CA PRO A 408 28.64 3.94 1.32
C PRO A 408 29.38 4.88 0.35
N ALA A 409 30.09 5.88 0.87
CA ALA A 409 30.91 6.81 0.10
C ALA A 409 32.39 6.54 0.38
N GLN A 410 33.11 6.07 -0.64
CA GLN A 410 34.55 5.81 -0.50
C GLN A 410 35.31 7.12 -0.30
N VAL A 411 36.09 7.20 0.78
CA VAL A 411 36.86 8.39 1.17
C VAL A 411 38.37 8.14 1.19
N ALA A 412 38.78 6.87 1.26
CA ALA A 412 40.15 6.42 1.04
C ALA A 412 40.13 5.00 0.42
N PRO A 413 41.28 4.46 -0.05
CA PRO A 413 41.33 3.13 -0.64
C PRO A 413 40.73 2.03 0.25
N ASP A 414 40.93 2.12 1.57
CA ASP A 414 40.49 1.14 2.59
C ASP A 414 39.39 1.69 3.51
N LYS A 415 38.84 2.88 3.23
CA LYS A 415 37.89 3.57 4.14
C LYS A 415 36.67 4.13 3.42
N VAL A 416 35.53 4.00 4.10
CA VAL A 416 34.22 4.44 3.63
C VAL A 416 33.49 5.22 4.71
N ASP A 417 32.78 6.26 4.32
CA ASP A 417 31.78 6.91 5.17
C ASP A 417 30.40 6.35 4.83
N LEU A 418 29.60 6.02 5.85
CA LEU A 418 28.22 5.59 5.65
C LEU A 418 27.30 6.79 5.77
N ASN A 419 26.73 7.22 4.64
CA ASN A 419 25.78 8.31 4.60
C ASN A 419 24.35 7.75 4.64
N VAL A 420 23.73 7.83 5.82
CA VAL A 420 22.34 7.44 6.04
C VAL A 420 21.46 8.65 5.77
N ARG A 421 20.69 8.60 4.68
CA ARG A 421 19.76 9.65 4.30
C ARG A 421 18.34 9.17 4.54
N VAL A 422 17.57 9.96 5.27
CA VAL A 422 16.17 9.66 5.53
C VAL A 422 15.29 10.83 5.12
N LYS A 423 14.07 10.54 4.67
CA LYS A 423 13.02 11.54 4.48
C LYS A 423 11.92 11.27 5.48
N GLU A 424 11.78 12.13 6.48
CA GLU A 424 10.75 11.97 7.52
C GLU A 424 9.33 12.07 6.96
N LYS A 425 8.43 11.25 7.52
CA LYS A 425 6.99 11.32 7.25
C LYS A 425 6.21 11.49 8.56
N PRO A 426 4.94 11.92 8.51
CA PRO A 426 4.09 11.94 9.68
C PRO A 426 3.99 10.55 10.33
N THR A 427 4.34 10.46 11.62
CA THR A 427 4.30 9.22 12.42
C THR A 427 3.01 9.08 13.23
N GLY A 428 2.15 10.08 13.17
CA GLY A 428 0.85 10.11 13.83
C GLY A 428 -0.19 9.42 12.96
N MET A 429 -0.99 8.56 13.58
CA MET A 429 -2.05 7.82 12.93
C MET A 429 -3.33 7.93 13.77
N PHE A 430 -4.41 8.32 13.11
CA PHE A 430 -5.76 8.19 13.64
C PHE A 430 -6.45 7.06 12.90
N SER A 431 -7.00 6.11 13.63
CA SER A 431 -7.76 5.00 13.09
C SER A 431 -9.14 4.97 13.73
N LEU A 432 -10.16 5.04 12.89
CA LEU A 432 -11.54 4.80 13.28
C LEU A 432 -11.99 3.49 12.64
N GLY A 433 -12.44 2.55 13.45
CA GLY A 433 -12.85 1.23 13.02
C GLY A 433 -14.18 0.83 13.63
N GLY A 434 -14.86 -0.10 12.97
CA GLY A 434 -16.05 -0.74 13.49
C GLY A 434 -16.03 -2.21 13.12
N GLY A 435 -16.65 -3.04 13.94
CA GLY A 435 -16.76 -4.46 13.64
C GLY A 435 -17.93 -5.10 14.36
N PHE A 436 -18.27 -6.29 13.89
CA PHE A 436 -19.22 -7.15 14.57
C PHE A 436 -18.48 -8.44 14.93
N SER A 437 -18.67 -8.97 16.13
CA SER A 437 -18.22 -10.32 16.46
C SER A 437 -19.27 -11.05 17.26
N THR A 438 -19.27 -12.38 17.21
CA THR A 438 -20.19 -13.17 18.05
C THR A 438 -19.90 -13.01 19.54
N LEU A 439 -18.66 -12.66 19.88
CA LEU A 439 -18.21 -12.43 21.24
C LEU A 439 -18.56 -11.03 21.76
N ASP A 440 -18.10 -9.98 21.05
CA ASP A 440 -18.23 -8.59 21.50
C ASP A 440 -19.46 -7.85 20.92
N ARG A 441 -20.17 -8.50 19.99
CA ARG A 441 -21.26 -7.94 19.18
C ARG A 441 -20.79 -6.73 18.37
N LEU A 442 -21.61 -5.71 18.22
CA LEU A 442 -21.22 -4.47 17.56
C LEU A 442 -20.17 -3.75 18.41
N VAL A 443 -19.06 -3.38 17.78
CA VAL A 443 -17.94 -2.67 18.39
C VAL A 443 -17.53 -1.49 17.50
N ALA A 444 -17.30 -0.33 18.11
CA ALA A 444 -16.64 0.82 17.51
C ALA A 444 -15.30 1.03 18.21
N ILE A 445 -14.26 1.36 17.44
CA ILE A 445 -12.89 1.55 17.93
C ILE A 445 -12.38 2.89 17.41
N ALA A 446 -11.83 3.69 18.29
CA ALA A 446 -11.04 4.86 17.95
C ALA A 446 -9.64 4.68 18.53
N ASP A 447 -8.62 4.88 17.70
CA ASP A 447 -7.21 4.72 18.08
C ASP A 447 -6.42 5.91 17.56
N ILE A 448 -5.70 6.58 18.46
CA ILE A 448 -4.74 7.63 18.13
C ILE A 448 -3.40 7.11 18.58
N THR A 449 -2.48 6.93 17.62
CA THR A 449 -1.10 6.51 17.90
C THR A 449 -0.15 7.56 17.35
N GLN A 450 0.88 7.90 18.13
CA GLN A 450 2.01 8.70 17.70
C GLN A 450 3.28 7.89 17.94
N GLY A 451 3.91 7.41 16.85
CA GLY A 451 5.03 6.47 16.92
C GLY A 451 6.38 7.08 17.30
N ASN A 452 6.53 8.40 17.13
CA ASN A 452 7.77 9.14 17.38
C ASN A 452 7.51 10.44 18.14
N LEU A 453 6.96 10.33 19.35
CA LEU A 453 6.66 11.47 20.21
C LEU A 453 7.90 12.36 20.43
N GLY A 454 7.80 13.62 20.01
CA GLY A 454 8.86 14.62 20.18
C GLY A 454 10.19 14.27 19.50
N GLY A 455 10.23 13.30 18.58
CA GLY A 455 11.46 12.87 17.92
C GLY A 455 12.32 11.86 18.70
N TYR A 456 11.86 11.36 19.84
CA TYR A 456 12.65 10.47 20.72
C TYR A 456 12.51 8.98 20.39
N GLY A 457 11.70 8.63 19.39
CA GLY A 457 11.29 7.26 19.10
C GLY A 457 10.35 6.65 20.15
N TYR A 458 9.76 7.48 21.01
CA TYR A 458 8.75 7.04 21.98
C TYR A 458 7.39 6.93 21.32
N MET A 459 6.64 5.91 21.70
CA MET A 459 5.28 5.70 21.22
C MET A 459 4.26 6.11 22.28
N GLY A 460 3.30 6.92 21.88
CA GLY A 460 2.09 7.21 22.64
C GLY A 460 0.88 6.67 21.92
N ARG A 461 -0.04 6.06 22.67
CA ARG A 461 -1.28 5.52 22.11
C ARG A 461 -2.45 5.74 23.04
N ILE A 462 -3.55 6.24 22.48
CA ILE A 462 -4.85 6.35 23.16
C ILE A 462 -5.82 5.51 22.35
N ARG A 463 -6.45 4.55 23.00
CA ARG A 463 -7.40 3.64 22.37
C ARG A 463 -8.71 3.63 23.15
N GLY A 464 -9.80 3.87 22.44
CA GLY A 464 -11.16 3.67 22.90
C GLY A 464 -11.83 2.55 22.12
N GLN A 465 -12.53 1.68 22.81
CA GLN A 465 -13.38 0.64 22.24
C GLN A 465 -14.72 0.69 22.96
N LEU A 466 -15.80 0.89 22.20
CA LEU A 466 -17.17 0.84 22.68
C LEU A 466 -17.86 -0.35 22.05
N GLY A 467 -18.34 -1.28 22.85
CA GLY A 467 -19.04 -2.46 22.38
C GLY A 467 -20.17 -2.87 23.31
N GLN A 468 -21.13 -3.63 22.78
CA GLN A 468 -22.31 -4.05 23.58
C GLN A 468 -21.95 -4.99 24.74
N ARG A 469 -20.89 -5.80 24.57
CA ARG A 469 -20.40 -6.75 25.59
C ARG A 469 -19.18 -6.24 26.34
N ARG A 470 -18.32 -5.48 25.67
CA ARG A 470 -17.08 -4.96 26.26
C ARG A 470 -16.82 -3.54 25.77
N SER A 471 -16.52 -2.67 26.72
CA SER A 471 -15.96 -1.34 26.46
C SER A 471 -14.59 -1.22 27.15
N LEU A 472 -13.63 -0.59 26.49
CA LEU A 472 -12.25 -0.44 26.95
C LEU A 472 -11.74 0.95 26.57
N GLY A 473 -11.19 1.68 27.53
CA GLY A 473 -10.32 2.83 27.29
C GLY A 473 -8.92 2.49 27.79
N SER A 474 -7.89 2.77 26.99
CA SER A 474 -6.50 2.60 27.40
C SER A 474 -5.60 3.69 26.88
N ILE A 475 -4.61 4.07 27.69
CA ILE A 475 -3.52 4.97 27.34
C ILE A 475 -2.22 4.20 27.54
N THR A 476 -1.35 4.21 26.54
CA THR A 476 -0.06 3.54 26.55
C THR A 476 1.02 4.55 26.21
N PHE A 477 2.07 4.56 27.02
CA PHE A 477 3.35 5.19 26.69
C PHE A 477 4.42 4.10 26.60
N ARG A 478 5.27 4.14 25.58
CA ARG A 478 6.36 3.17 25.40
C ARG A 478 7.63 3.86 24.95
N ASN A 479 8.70 3.65 25.70
CA ASN A 479 10.08 3.89 25.28
C ASN A 479 10.70 2.54 24.82
N PRO A 480 10.91 2.31 23.52
CA PRO A 480 11.43 1.03 23.04
C PRO A 480 12.88 0.73 23.44
N TYR A 481 13.67 1.76 23.74
CA TYR A 481 15.10 1.67 24.08
C TYR A 481 15.41 2.60 25.25
N LEU A 482 15.10 2.14 26.46
CA LEU A 482 15.43 2.83 27.71
C LEU A 482 16.95 2.98 27.81
N ASN A 483 17.41 4.24 27.86
CA ASN A 483 18.83 4.62 27.83
C ASN A 483 19.62 3.99 26.68
N ASP A 484 19.00 3.92 25.48
CA ASP A 484 19.59 3.35 24.25
C ASP A 484 20.06 1.88 24.40
N SER A 485 19.53 1.16 25.40
CA SER A 485 19.76 -0.27 25.58
C SER A 485 18.68 -1.11 24.89
N LEU A 486 18.89 -2.42 24.78
CA LEU A 486 17.89 -3.39 24.30
C LEU A 486 16.68 -3.57 25.25
N THR A 487 16.56 -2.73 26.28
CA THR A 487 15.49 -2.76 27.28
C THR A 487 14.44 -1.73 26.91
N SER A 488 13.17 -2.13 26.81
CA SER A 488 12.04 -1.22 26.63
C SER A 488 11.31 -0.95 27.94
N LEU A 489 10.80 0.25 28.11
CA LEU A 489 9.86 0.63 29.16
C LEU A 489 8.48 0.88 28.55
N GLN A 490 7.43 0.32 29.13
CA GLN A 490 6.05 0.59 28.77
C GLN A 490 5.22 0.88 30.02
N VAL A 491 4.35 1.88 29.93
CA VAL A 491 3.41 2.27 30.97
C VAL A 491 2.02 2.26 30.37
N ASP A 492 1.13 1.48 30.96
CA ASP A 492 -0.25 1.35 30.52
C ASP A 492 -1.20 1.78 31.64
N GLY A 493 -2.23 2.55 31.27
CA GLY A 493 -3.40 2.79 32.10
C GLY A 493 -4.66 2.40 31.34
N TYR A 494 -5.59 1.72 31.99
CA TYR A 494 -6.81 1.26 31.34
C TYR A 494 -8.02 1.20 32.27
N ARG A 495 -9.18 1.33 31.65
CA ARG A 495 -10.49 1.03 32.25
C ARG A 495 -11.30 0.18 31.28
N SER A 496 -11.82 -0.94 31.76
CA SER A 496 -12.71 -1.80 30.99
C SER A 496 -13.99 -2.15 31.73
N MET A 497 -15.06 -2.28 30.98
CA MET A 497 -16.36 -2.77 31.44
C MET A 497 -16.75 -3.97 30.59
N THR A 498 -16.98 -5.12 31.20
CA THR A 498 -17.29 -6.36 30.50
C THR A 498 -18.55 -7.00 31.07
N ASN A 499 -19.51 -7.27 30.19
CA ASN A 499 -20.78 -7.90 30.52
C ASN A 499 -20.75 -9.39 30.18
N TYR A 500 -20.22 -10.19 31.11
CA TYR A 500 -20.26 -11.65 31.03
C TYR A 500 -21.69 -12.17 31.27
N LEU A 501 -21.95 -13.41 30.85
CA LEU A 501 -23.25 -14.03 31.11
C LEU A 501 -23.50 -14.23 32.62
N SER A 502 -22.44 -14.47 33.38
CA SER A 502 -22.46 -14.81 34.80
C SER A 502 -22.21 -13.63 35.73
N TYR A 503 -21.66 -12.51 35.29
CA TYR A 503 -21.45 -11.30 36.11
C TYR A 503 -21.09 -10.09 35.24
N PHE A 504 -21.19 -8.89 35.81
CA PHE A 504 -20.63 -7.68 35.22
C PHE A 504 -19.32 -7.32 35.91
N GLU A 505 -18.27 -7.08 35.14
CA GLU A 505 -16.94 -6.71 35.61
C GLU A 505 -16.60 -5.27 35.20
N GLU A 506 -16.29 -4.42 36.17
CA GLU A 506 -15.58 -3.16 35.96
C GLU A 506 -14.15 -3.29 36.45
N ARG A 507 -13.19 -2.96 35.60
CA ARG A 507 -11.76 -3.02 35.92
C ARG A 507 -11.10 -1.69 35.61
N THR A 508 -10.37 -1.14 36.56
CA THR A 508 -9.51 0.04 36.35
C THR A 508 -8.14 -0.26 36.90
N GLY A 509 -7.10 -0.02 36.13
CA GLY A 509 -5.76 -0.32 36.59
C GLY A 509 -4.69 0.21 35.65
N GLY A 510 -3.46 -0.17 35.97
CA GLY A 510 -2.31 0.13 35.16
C GLY A 510 -1.18 -0.84 35.43
N ASN A 511 -0.19 -0.80 34.55
CA ASN A 511 1.02 -1.56 34.71
C ASN A 511 2.24 -0.81 34.17
N VAL A 512 3.40 -1.14 34.71
CA VAL A 512 4.71 -0.71 34.23
C VAL A 512 5.47 -1.96 33.82
N THR A 513 5.89 -2.02 32.57
CA THR A 513 6.53 -3.18 31.97
C THR A 513 7.94 -2.84 31.51
N LEU A 514 8.92 -3.64 31.96
CA LEU A 514 10.27 -3.66 31.44
C LEU A 514 10.41 -4.89 30.54
N GLY A 515 10.67 -4.66 29.25
CA GLY A 515 10.93 -5.72 28.27
C GLY A 515 12.39 -5.70 27.82
N ARG A 516 12.95 -6.83 27.41
CA ARG A 516 14.32 -6.91 26.89
C ARG A 516 14.43 -7.94 25.77
N TRP A 517 15.13 -7.57 24.69
CA TRP A 517 15.58 -8.54 23.70
C TRP A 517 16.75 -9.35 24.27
N LEU A 518 16.54 -10.66 24.41
CA LEU A 518 17.55 -11.61 24.90
C LEU A 518 18.34 -12.24 23.74
N SER A 519 17.72 -12.31 22.56
CA SER A 519 18.33 -12.63 21.27
C SER A 519 17.50 -12.01 20.16
N GLU A 520 17.84 -12.26 18.90
CA GLU A 520 17.08 -11.75 17.75
C GLU A 520 15.61 -12.21 17.74
N TYR A 521 15.32 -13.40 18.26
CA TYR A 521 13.97 -13.98 18.23
C TYR A 521 13.32 -14.10 19.61
N VAL A 522 14.05 -13.78 20.69
CA VAL A 522 13.59 -14.01 22.07
C VAL A 522 13.48 -12.70 22.83
N THR A 523 12.30 -12.45 23.40
CA THR A 523 12.03 -11.31 24.27
C THR A 523 11.54 -11.78 25.63
N GLY A 524 12.05 -11.16 26.69
CA GLY A 524 11.56 -11.35 28.05
C GLY A 524 10.95 -10.05 28.58
N SER A 525 9.96 -10.15 29.46
CA SER A 525 9.39 -8.98 30.13
C SER A 525 9.00 -9.24 31.58
N VAL A 526 9.15 -8.22 32.41
CA VAL A 526 8.65 -8.14 33.78
C VAL A 526 7.74 -6.94 33.89
N SER A 527 6.53 -7.14 34.39
CA SER A 527 5.55 -6.07 34.62
C SER A 527 5.16 -6.00 36.09
N ILE A 528 5.05 -4.79 36.63
CA ILE A 528 4.37 -4.53 37.90
C ILE A 528 2.97 -4.01 37.56
N PHE A 529 1.94 -4.54 38.21
CA PHE A 529 0.56 -4.13 37.96
C PHE A 529 -0.21 -3.82 39.23
N GLY A 530 -1.22 -2.96 39.10
CA GLY A 530 -2.21 -2.66 40.12
C GLY A 530 -3.57 -2.41 39.49
N GLU A 531 -4.59 -3.12 39.98
CA GLU A 531 -5.95 -3.11 39.44
C GLU A 531 -6.99 -3.07 40.55
N GLN A 532 -8.03 -2.28 40.37
CA GLN A 532 -9.28 -2.35 41.12
C GLN A 532 -10.35 -2.98 40.24
N ILE A 533 -11.04 -3.97 40.78
CA ILE A 533 -12.01 -4.79 40.07
C ILE A 533 -13.31 -4.81 40.86
N THR A 534 -14.42 -4.42 40.25
CA THR A 534 -15.75 -4.46 40.88
C THR A 534 -16.63 -5.44 40.11
N PHE A 535 -17.11 -6.46 40.81
CA PHE A 535 -18.07 -7.42 40.29
C PHE A 535 -19.48 -7.06 40.74
N ARG A 536 -20.40 -6.92 39.79
CA ARG A 536 -21.82 -6.67 40.06
C ARG A 536 -22.68 -7.87 39.68
N ASN A 537 -23.88 -7.87 40.25
CA ASN A 537 -24.86 -8.95 40.07
C ASN A 537 -25.09 -9.22 38.56
N PRO A 538 -25.28 -10.48 38.14
CA PRO A 538 -25.51 -10.86 36.76
C PRO A 538 -26.87 -10.44 36.25
N GLN A 539 -26.97 -10.26 34.93
CA GLN A 539 -28.24 -10.01 34.24
C GLN A 539 -29.25 -11.16 34.39
N PHE A 540 -28.79 -12.39 34.62
CA PHE A 540 -29.65 -13.59 34.74
C PHE A 540 -30.01 -13.96 36.18
N GLY A 541 -29.67 -13.14 37.18
CA GLY A 541 -30.08 -13.39 38.57
C GLY A 541 -29.60 -14.72 39.17
N ILE A 542 -28.40 -15.21 38.79
CA ILE A 542 -27.83 -16.46 39.35
C ILE A 542 -27.56 -16.40 40.86
N CYS A 543 -27.54 -15.22 41.46
CA CYS A 543 -27.38 -15.02 42.91
C CYS A 543 -28.74 -14.79 43.56
N THR A 544 -29.52 -15.86 43.74
CA THR A 544 -30.80 -15.84 44.47
C THR A 544 -30.60 -16.18 45.95
N PRO A 545 -31.14 -15.38 46.90
CA PRO A 545 -31.13 -15.73 48.32
C PRO A 545 -31.88 -17.05 48.56
N GLY A 546 -31.25 -18.00 49.26
CA GLY A 546 -31.88 -19.29 49.65
C GLY A 546 -31.64 -20.49 48.73
N ALA A 547 -30.84 -20.35 47.67
CA ALA A 547 -30.39 -21.50 46.86
C ALA A 547 -29.39 -22.36 47.65
N GLU A 548 -29.53 -23.70 47.59
CA GLU A 548 -28.70 -24.67 48.33
C GLU A 548 -27.19 -24.59 48.02
N LEU A 549 -26.82 -24.07 46.85
CA LEU A 549 -25.44 -23.80 46.44
C LEU A 549 -25.33 -22.33 46.04
N VAL A 550 -24.59 -21.53 46.81
CA VAL A 550 -24.21 -20.17 46.41
C VAL A 550 -23.12 -20.29 45.34
N PRO A 551 -23.38 -19.92 44.06
CA PRO A 551 -22.37 -20.01 43.02
C PRO A 551 -21.11 -19.23 43.41
N ILE A 552 -19.92 -19.73 43.05
CA ILE A 552 -18.62 -19.08 43.31
C ILE A 552 -18.60 -17.59 42.91
N VAL A 553 -19.39 -17.25 41.90
CA VAL A 553 -19.57 -15.88 41.42
C VAL A 553 -20.15 -14.96 42.52
N CYS A 554 -21.13 -15.43 43.26
CA CYS A 554 -21.86 -14.65 44.25
C CYS A 554 -21.01 -14.33 45.49
N GLN A 555 -20.06 -15.21 45.83
CA GLN A 555 -19.10 -15.01 46.93
C GLN A 555 -18.06 -13.91 46.62
N GLN A 556 -17.92 -13.53 45.35
CA GLN A 556 -16.90 -12.59 44.88
C GLN A 556 -17.49 -11.24 44.43
N LEU A 557 -18.80 -11.03 44.60
CA LEU A 557 -19.41 -9.73 44.31
C LEU A 557 -18.82 -8.62 45.19
N GLY A 558 -18.83 -7.40 44.66
CA GLY A 558 -18.23 -6.23 45.30
C GLY A 558 -16.87 -5.88 44.72
N THR A 559 -16.17 -5.00 45.42
CA THR A 559 -14.90 -4.43 44.98
C THR A 559 -13.73 -5.20 45.57
N GLN A 560 -12.75 -5.50 44.72
CA GLN A 560 -11.52 -6.21 45.01
C GLN A 560 -10.34 -5.46 44.38
N SER A 561 -9.13 -5.77 44.80
CA SER A 561 -7.92 -5.25 44.17
C SER A 561 -6.89 -6.36 43.93
N SER A 562 -6.17 -6.24 42.82
CA SER A 562 -5.07 -7.14 42.45
C SER A 562 -3.81 -6.32 42.23
N THR A 563 -2.74 -6.64 42.94
CA THR A 563 -1.42 -6.03 42.79
C THR A 563 -0.36 -7.12 42.69
N GLY A 564 0.67 -6.91 41.88
CA GLY A 564 1.79 -7.85 41.84
C GLY A 564 2.60 -7.78 40.57
N PHE A 565 3.11 -8.94 40.13
CA PHE A 565 4.08 -9.05 39.05
C PHE A 565 3.60 -9.98 37.93
N ARG A 566 3.96 -9.67 36.68
CA ARG A 566 3.77 -10.55 35.52
C ARG A 566 5.11 -10.79 34.87
N PHE A 567 5.43 -12.05 34.60
CA PHE A 567 6.66 -12.47 33.93
C PHE A 567 6.28 -13.16 32.63
N ALA A 568 6.93 -12.80 31.53
CA ALA A 568 6.68 -13.44 30.25
C ALA A 568 7.98 -13.60 29.45
N LEU A 569 8.04 -14.68 28.68
CA LEU A 569 9.08 -14.99 27.73
C LEU A 569 8.44 -15.42 26.41
N PHE A 570 8.88 -14.81 25.32
CA PHE A 570 8.38 -15.08 23.99
C PHE A 570 9.51 -15.41 23.04
N ARG A 571 9.29 -16.39 22.16
CA ARG A 571 10.12 -16.69 21.00
C ARG A 571 9.26 -16.73 19.75
N ASP A 572 9.52 -15.84 18.79
CA ASP A 572 8.80 -15.78 17.51
C ASP A 572 9.77 -15.89 16.34
N THR A 573 9.56 -16.92 15.53
CA THR A 573 10.37 -17.26 14.33
C THR A 573 9.50 -17.38 13.09
N ARG A 574 8.25 -16.90 13.17
CA ARG A 574 7.34 -16.91 12.02
C ARG A 574 7.85 -15.97 10.93
N ASP A 575 7.71 -16.40 9.69
CA ASP A 575 8.05 -15.60 8.52
C ASP A 575 7.21 -14.33 8.40
N TYR A 576 5.91 -14.43 8.71
CA TYR A 576 5.00 -13.31 8.70
C TYR A 576 3.94 -13.44 9.81
N TYR A 577 3.68 -12.34 10.53
CA TYR A 577 2.86 -12.43 11.74
C TYR A 577 1.34 -12.48 11.48
N LEU A 578 0.85 -11.89 10.37
CA LEU A 578 -0.58 -11.87 10.01
C LEU A 578 -1.02 -13.12 9.24
N ASP A 579 -0.13 -13.69 8.42
CA ASP A 579 -0.39 -14.93 7.68
C ASP A 579 0.87 -15.79 7.62
N PRO A 580 1.25 -16.44 8.73
CA PRO A 580 2.47 -17.23 8.78
C PRO A 580 2.37 -18.42 7.82
N ARG A 581 3.40 -18.64 7.01
CA ARG A 581 3.55 -19.84 6.17
C ARG A 581 4.46 -20.88 6.80
N SER A 582 5.35 -20.45 7.69
CA SER A 582 6.31 -21.29 8.39
C SER A 582 6.75 -20.69 9.73
N GLY A 583 7.32 -21.51 10.59
CA GLY A 583 7.98 -21.09 11.83
C GLY A 583 7.24 -21.44 13.11
N TRP A 584 7.73 -20.91 14.23
CA TRP A 584 7.22 -21.15 15.58
C TRP A 584 6.88 -19.84 16.28
N ARG A 585 5.82 -19.86 17.10
CA ARG A 585 5.56 -18.86 18.14
C ARG A 585 5.39 -19.59 19.47
N ILE A 586 6.25 -19.29 20.42
CA ILE A 586 6.25 -19.88 21.76
C ILE A 586 6.14 -18.73 22.74
N GLY A 587 5.14 -18.76 23.61
CA GLY A 587 4.97 -17.80 24.69
C GLY A 587 4.70 -18.54 26.00
N GLY A 588 5.33 -18.09 27.08
CA GLY A 588 5.09 -18.64 28.40
C GLY A 588 5.34 -17.60 29.48
N GLY A 589 4.65 -17.73 30.60
CA GLY A 589 4.75 -16.77 31.68
C GLY A 589 4.03 -17.20 32.94
N PHE A 590 4.22 -16.39 33.98
CA PHE A 590 3.46 -16.50 35.21
C PHE A 590 3.14 -15.13 35.81
N ASP A 591 1.97 -15.03 36.40
CA ASP A 591 1.48 -13.83 37.09
C ASP A 591 1.34 -14.16 38.57
N ILE A 592 1.80 -13.24 39.42
CA ILE A 592 1.69 -13.33 40.88
C ILE A 592 0.85 -12.14 41.34
N GLY A 593 -0.31 -12.41 41.92
CA GLY A 593 -1.07 -11.44 42.69
C GLY A 593 -0.74 -11.60 44.17
N THR A 594 -0.37 -10.51 44.85
CA THR A 594 0.04 -10.54 46.26
C THR A 594 -0.59 -9.40 47.07
N PRO A 595 -1.15 -9.70 48.26
CA PRO A 595 -1.65 -8.69 49.19
C PRO A 595 -0.55 -7.81 49.80
N TYR A 596 0.72 -8.24 49.79
CA TYR A 596 1.84 -7.47 50.36
C TYR A 596 2.07 -6.13 49.65
N MET A 597 1.47 -5.93 48.47
CA MET A 597 1.52 -4.68 47.70
C MET A 597 0.22 -3.87 47.79
N GLY A 598 -0.66 -4.18 48.76
CA GLY A 598 -1.91 -3.44 49.02
C GLY A 598 -3.15 -3.99 48.30
N GLY A 599 -3.01 -5.09 47.55
CA GLY A 599 -4.11 -5.81 46.92
C GLY A 599 -4.92 -6.69 47.90
N THR A 600 -6.11 -7.12 47.51
CA THR A 600 -6.89 -8.13 48.24
C THR A 600 -6.71 -9.55 47.69
N ASN A 601 -6.35 -9.68 46.41
CA ASN A 601 -6.26 -10.96 45.72
C ASN A 601 -4.86 -11.57 45.86
N ASN A 602 -4.82 -12.87 46.17
CA ASN A 602 -3.58 -13.65 46.35
C ASN A 602 -3.59 -14.90 45.47
N PHE A 603 -2.81 -14.91 44.40
CA PHE A 603 -2.83 -15.99 43.42
C PHE A 603 -1.51 -16.12 42.67
N ILE A 604 -1.29 -17.29 42.07
CA ILE A 604 -0.29 -17.50 41.03
C ILE A 604 -0.96 -18.11 39.80
N LYS A 605 -0.60 -17.63 38.61
CA LYS A 605 -1.21 -18.05 37.35
C LYS A 605 -0.13 -18.32 36.31
N TYR A 606 -0.08 -19.54 35.82
CA TYR A 606 0.82 -19.98 34.76
C TYR A 606 0.09 -20.02 33.42
N HIS A 607 0.81 -19.69 32.35
CA HIS A 607 0.27 -19.81 30.99
C HIS A 607 1.37 -20.14 29.99
N VAL A 608 1.06 -21.01 29.04
CA VAL A 608 1.92 -21.41 27.93
C VAL A 608 1.08 -21.52 26.65
N ASP A 609 1.55 -20.94 25.56
CA ASP A 609 0.94 -20.98 24.22
C ASP A 609 2.03 -21.26 23.18
N VAL A 610 1.88 -22.37 22.46
CA VAL A 610 2.82 -22.82 21.43
C VAL A 610 2.07 -22.95 20.12
N ILE A 611 2.58 -22.34 19.07
CA ILE A 611 2.08 -22.45 17.70
C ILE A 611 3.24 -22.89 16.80
N LYS A 612 3.00 -23.91 15.99
CA LYS A 612 3.89 -24.36 14.93
C LYS A 612 3.15 -24.34 13.60
N VAL A 613 3.65 -23.55 12.66
CA VAL A 613 3.21 -23.59 11.27
C VAL A 613 4.25 -24.31 10.41
N THR A 614 3.77 -25.25 9.61
CA THR A 614 4.58 -26.05 8.68
C THR A 614 3.98 -25.96 7.28
N PRO A 615 4.75 -25.54 6.26
CA PRO A 615 4.26 -25.49 4.89
C PRO A 615 4.05 -26.91 4.35
N LEU A 616 3.07 -27.05 3.46
CA LEU A 616 2.75 -28.25 2.70
C LEU A 616 2.75 -27.93 1.19
N PRO A 617 2.72 -28.96 0.31
CA PRO A 617 2.56 -28.73 -1.12
C PRO A 617 1.29 -27.94 -1.48
N PHE A 618 1.24 -27.39 -2.70
CA PHE A 618 0.08 -26.66 -3.25
C PHE A 618 -0.35 -25.42 -2.45
N ASP A 619 0.62 -24.68 -1.89
CA ASP A 619 0.39 -23.47 -1.05
C ASP A 619 -0.48 -23.73 0.19
N MET A 620 -0.51 -24.98 0.65
CA MET A 620 -1.17 -25.39 1.89
C MET A 620 -0.22 -25.27 3.08
N ARG A 621 -0.77 -25.21 4.28
CA ARG A 621 0.01 -25.20 5.53
C ARG A 621 -0.77 -25.81 6.67
N VAL A 622 -0.08 -26.51 7.57
CA VAL A 622 -0.65 -27.01 8.81
C VAL A 622 -0.20 -26.14 9.96
N SER A 623 -1.16 -25.72 10.79
CA SER A 623 -0.92 -25.00 12.03
C SER A 623 -1.36 -25.87 13.20
N LEU A 624 -0.40 -26.18 14.08
CA LEU A 624 -0.65 -26.88 15.33
C LEU A 624 -0.45 -25.89 16.48
N ARG A 625 -1.45 -25.79 17.36
CA ARG A 625 -1.40 -24.96 18.56
C ARG A 625 -1.65 -25.82 19.79
N ALA A 626 -0.87 -25.58 20.85
CA ALA A 626 -1.10 -26.13 22.18
C ALA A 626 -1.14 -24.98 23.19
N ARG A 627 -2.16 -24.97 24.06
CA ARG A 627 -2.30 -24.00 25.14
C ARG A 627 -2.55 -24.71 26.46
N TYR A 628 -1.79 -24.33 27.47
CA TYR A 628 -1.99 -24.74 28.85
C TYR A 628 -2.03 -23.50 29.74
N GLY A 629 -2.84 -23.54 30.79
CA GLY A 629 -2.83 -22.52 31.81
C GLY A 629 -3.46 -23.02 33.09
N GLU A 630 -2.97 -22.52 34.22
CA GLU A 630 -3.42 -22.92 35.55
C GLU A 630 -3.31 -21.74 36.50
N VAL A 631 -4.35 -21.51 37.29
CA VAL A 631 -4.35 -20.51 38.36
C VAL A 631 -4.66 -21.19 39.68
N GLN A 632 -3.90 -20.82 40.70
CA GLN A 632 -4.03 -21.33 42.07
C GLN A 632 -4.10 -20.15 43.03
N ALA A 633 -4.94 -20.28 44.06
CA ALA A 633 -4.95 -19.35 45.18
C ALA A 633 -3.71 -19.59 46.07
N LEU A 634 -3.14 -18.52 46.64
CA LEU A 634 -1.94 -18.58 47.49
C LEU A 634 -2.25 -18.20 48.94
N GLY A 635 -1.38 -18.59 49.88
CA GLY A 635 -1.45 -18.14 51.27
C GLY A 635 -2.62 -18.71 52.08
N GLY A 636 -3.05 -19.94 51.78
CA GLY A 636 -4.07 -20.67 52.55
C GLY A 636 -5.53 -20.30 52.23
N THR A 637 -5.77 -19.39 51.29
CA THR A 637 -7.11 -19.17 50.71
C THR A 637 -7.39 -20.19 49.61
N THR A 638 -8.66 -20.60 49.47
CA THR A 638 -9.17 -21.43 48.36
C THR A 638 -9.87 -20.61 47.28
N ARG A 639 -9.79 -19.27 47.36
CA ARG A 639 -10.54 -18.36 46.48
C ARG A 639 -9.67 -17.87 45.33
N ILE A 640 -9.86 -18.46 44.15
CA ILE A 640 -9.33 -17.93 42.89
C ILE A 640 -10.17 -16.73 42.42
N PRO A 641 -9.57 -15.55 42.17
CA PRO A 641 -10.30 -14.38 41.66
C PRO A 641 -10.96 -14.66 40.31
N LEU A 642 -12.24 -14.29 40.14
CA LEU A 642 -12.98 -14.49 38.88
C LEU A 642 -12.27 -13.89 37.66
N SER A 643 -11.62 -12.74 37.85
CA SER A 643 -10.86 -12.02 36.82
C SER A 643 -9.68 -12.79 36.26
N GLU A 644 -9.19 -13.80 37.00
CA GLU A 644 -7.99 -14.57 36.66
C GLU A 644 -8.28 -15.93 36.05
N ARG A 645 -9.54 -16.38 36.08
CA ARG A 645 -9.98 -17.67 35.55
C ARG A 645 -9.92 -17.70 34.01
N PHE A 646 -9.76 -18.89 33.44
CA PHE A 646 -9.70 -19.08 32.00
C PHE A 646 -11.06 -19.40 31.40
N PHE A 647 -11.46 -18.72 30.33
CA PHE A 647 -12.68 -19.05 29.58
C PHE A 647 -12.33 -19.89 28.35
N VAL A 648 -12.77 -21.15 28.32
CA VAL A 648 -12.55 -22.10 27.24
C VAL A 648 -13.83 -22.26 26.42
N GLY A 649 -13.78 -21.99 25.12
CA GLY A 649 -14.93 -21.94 24.23
C GLY A 649 -14.96 -20.64 23.43
N GLY A 650 -15.20 -20.75 22.13
CA GLY A 650 -15.31 -19.66 21.17
C GLY A 650 -14.11 -19.55 20.21
N ILE A 651 -14.19 -18.61 19.27
CA ILE A 651 -13.34 -18.51 18.07
C ILE A 651 -11.82 -18.43 18.30
N ASN A 652 -11.39 -18.04 19.51
CA ASN A 652 -9.97 -17.90 19.90
C ASN A 652 -9.46 -19.05 20.79
N THR A 653 -10.30 -20.04 21.11
CA THR A 653 -9.97 -21.21 21.93
C THR A 653 -10.50 -22.49 21.29
N MET A 654 -11.73 -22.87 21.62
CA MET A 654 -12.42 -24.06 21.18
C MET A 654 -13.62 -23.65 20.32
N ARG A 655 -13.45 -23.64 19.00
CA ARG A 655 -14.53 -23.34 18.05
C ARG A 655 -15.59 -24.44 18.11
N GLY A 656 -16.84 -24.08 17.80
CA GLY A 656 -17.99 -25.01 17.94
C GLY A 656 -18.56 -25.08 19.36
N PHE A 657 -17.89 -24.48 20.35
CA PHE A 657 -18.44 -24.20 21.67
C PHE A 657 -18.72 -22.70 21.80
N ALA A 658 -19.89 -22.34 22.34
CA ALA A 658 -20.14 -20.94 22.69
C ALA A 658 -19.17 -20.48 23.77
N PHE A 659 -18.93 -19.16 23.87
CA PHE A 659 -17.94 -18.57 24.77
C PHE A 659 -17.97 -19.16 26.19
N GLY A 660 -16.84 -19.71 26.64
CA GLY A 660 -16.67 -20.27 27.98
C GLY A 660 -17.37 -21.61 28.26
N ARG A 661 -18.15 -22.18 27.31
CA ARG A 661 -18.98 -23.37 27.52
C ARG A 661 -18.22 -24.70 27.41
N ALA A 662 -16.96 -24.70 26.98
CA ALA A 662 -16.07 -25.86 27.06
C ALA A 662 -15.32 -25.94 28.42
N GLY A 663 -15.64 -25.04 29.36
CA GLY A 663 -15.19 -25.09 30.74
C GLY A 663 -16.34 -25.22 31.76
N PRO A 664 -16.06 -24.97 33.04
CA PRO A 664 -17.04 -25.06 34.12
C PRO A 664 -18.22 -24.09 33.95
N VAL A 665 -19.42 -24.58 34.27
CA VAL A 665 -20.68 -23.83 34.18
C VAL A 665 -21.52 -24.04 35.43
N VAL A 666 -22.29 -23.04 35.82
CA VAL A 666 -23.26 -23.16 36.93
C VAL A 666 -24.27 -24.25 36.57
N SER A 667 -24.51 -25.21 37.48
CA SER A 667 -25.37 -26.38 37.21
C SER A 667 -26.80 -25.99 36.79
N THR A 668 -27.39 -24.99 37.43
CA THR A 668 -28.78 -24.55 37.21
C THR A 668 -28.96 -23.75 35.92
N THR A 669 -28.15 -22.72 35.70
CA THR A 669 -28.31 -21.78 34.56
C THR A 669 -27.39 -22.08 33.38
N ARG A 670 -26.46 -23.02 33.57
CA ARG A 670 -25.40 -23.35 32.61
C ARG A 670 -24.51 -22.15 32.26
N ALA A 671 -24.52 -21.07 33.05
CA ALA A 671 -23.69 -19.89 32.79
C ALA A 671 -22.20 -20.19 33.07
N PRO A 672 -21.27 -19.83 32.17
CA PRO A 672 -19.85 -20.08 32.38
C PRO A 672 -19.28 -19.13 33.44
N PHE A 673 -18.43 -19.64 34.33
CA PHE A 673 -17.75 -18.83 35.36
C PHE A 673 -16.21 -18.94 35.30
N GLY A 674 -15.69 -19.59 34.27
CA GLY A 674 -14.25 -19.75 34.04
C GLY A 674 -13.65 -20.94 34.78
N ALA A 675 -12.57 -21.46 34.22
CA ALA A 675 -11.81 -22.61 34.69
C ALA A 675 -10.58 -22.19 35.51
N ALA A 676 -10.19 -23.02 36.47
CA ALA A 676 -8.92 -22.87 37.17
C ALA A 676 -7.76 -23.38 36.29
N LYS A 677 -8.00 -24.41 35.48
CA LYS A 677 -7.01 -24.99 34.56
C LYS A 677 -7.59 -25.06 33.15
N GLN A 678 -6.75 -24.95 32.13
CA GLN A 678 -7.14 -25.20 30.73
C GLN A 678 -6.08 -26.03 30.02
N LEU A 679 -6.54 -26.91 29.13
CA LEU A 679 -5.69 -27.61 28.17
C LEU A 679 -6.40 -27.65 26.83
N ILE A 680 -5.76 -27.14 25.79
CA ILE A 680 -6.34 -26.96 24.46
C ILE A 680 -5.30 -27.33 23.40
N PHE A 681 -5.72 -28.09 22.41
CA PHE A 681 -4.99 -28.37 21.18
C PHE A 681 -5.84 -27.93 19.99
N ASN A 682 -5.25 -27.19 19.05
CA ASN A 682 -5.89 -26.84 17.78
C ASN A 682 -5.02 -27.37 16.64
N ALA A 683 -5.63 -28.09 15.71
CA ALA A 683 -5.02 -28.49 14.45
C ALA A 683 -5.78 -27.83 13.30
N GLU A 684 -5.07 -27.11 12.43
CA GLU A 684 -5.66 -26.40 11.30
C GLU A 684 -4.93 -26.79 10.02
N LEU A 685 -5.70 -27.14 8.99
CA LEU A 685 -5.23 -27.23 7.61
C LEU A 685 -5.70 -25.98 6.89
N ILE A 686 -4.75 -25.12 6.52
CA ILE A 686 -4.99 -23.84 5.89
C ILE A 686 -4.60 -23.97 4.41
N PHE A 687 -5.48 -23.55 3.51
CA PHE A 687 -5.23 -23.52 2.07
C PHE A 687 -5.57 -22.13 1.51
N THR A 688 -4.76 -21.65 0.60
CA THR A 688 -4.96 -20.34 -0.02
C THR A 688 -6.06 -20.41 -1.08
N ILE A 689 -7.10 -19.59 -0.95
CA ILE A 689 -8.18 -19.49 -1.95
C ILE A 689 -7.79 -18.46 -3.02
N SER A 690 -7.25 -17.31 -2.60
CA SER A 690 -6.64 -16.32 -3.49
C SER A 690 -5.55 -15.55 -2.75
N SER A 691 -4.32 -15.63 -3.28
CA SER A 691 -3.16 -14.90 -2.76
C SER A 691 -3.34 -13.40 -2.95
N GLU A 692 -3.92 -12.97 -4.08
CA GLU A 692 -4.18 -11.56 -4.39
C GLU A 692 -5.22 -10.97 -3.45
N ALA A 693 -6.28 -11.71 -3.14
CA ALA A 693 -7.32 -11.29 -2.20
C ALA A 693 -6.89 -11.38 -0.73
N LYS A 694 -5.76 -12.05 -0.45
CA LYS A 694 -5.35 -12.49 0.90
C LYS A 694 -6.47 -13.26 1.60
N LEU A 695 -7.08 -14.19 0.87
CA LEU A 695 -8.20 -15.02 1.31
C LEU A 695 -7.74 -16.48 1.45
N ASN A 696 -7.94 -17.04 2.64
CA ASN A 696 -7.57 -18.40 3.00
C ASN A 696 -8.80 -19.17 3.51
N GLY A 697 -8.88 -20.45 3.17
CA GLY A 697 -9.80 -21.41 3.78
C GLY A 697 -9.08 -22.25 4.84
N VAL A 698 -9.82 -22.69 5.85
CA VAL A 698 -9.29 -23.46 6.98
C VAL A 698 -10.23 -24.59 7.32
N ILE A 699 -9.70 -25.80 7.44
CA ILE A 699 -10.35 -26.94 8.07
C ILE A 699 -9.70 -27.11 9.44
N PHE A 700 -10.47 -27.14 10.52
CA PHE A 700 -9.92 -27.23 11.86
C PHE A 700 -10.48 -28.41 12.67
N PHE A 701 -9.65 -28.90 13.58
CA PHE A 701 -10.00 -29.80 14.67
C PHE A 701 -9.47 -29.22 15.98
N ASP A 702 -10.38 -28.96 16.90
CA ASP A 702 -10.12 -28.39 18.21
C ASP A 702 -10.37 -29.46 19.28
N TYR A 703 -9.43 -29.67 20.21
CA TYR A 703 -9.53 -30.64 21.29
C TYR A 703 -9.09 -30.02 22.61
N GLY A 704 -10.03 -29.77 23.51
CA GLY A 704 -9.73 -28.97 24.70
C GLY A 704 -10.83 -28.91 25.73
N LYS A 705 -10.46 -28.52 26.95
CA LYS A 705 -11.36 -28.41 28.09
C LYS A 705 -10.83 -27.43 29.13
N GLY A 706 -11.75 -26.72 29.78
CA GLY A 706 -11.49 -26.02 31.04
C GLY A 706 -11.90 -26.88 32.24
N PHE A 707 -11.09 -26.89 33.29
CA PHE A 707 -11.28 -27.72 34.47
C PHE A 707 -11.59 -26.88 35.71
N GLU A 708 -12.33 -27.46 36.65
CA GLU A 708 -12.51 -26.87 37.99
C GLU A 708 -11.23 -26.96 38.82
N GLU A 709 -11.24 -26.37 40.01
CA GLU A 709 -10.05 -26.23 40.86
C GLU A 709 -9.59 -27.56 41.44
N ASP A 710 -10.55 -28.33 41.94
CA ASP A 710 -10.44 -29.67 42.49
C ASP A 710 -10.38 -30.76 41.40
N GLU A 711 -10.73 -30.43 40.16
CA GLU A 711 -10.67 -31.36 39.04
C GLU A 711 -9.21 -31.61 38.60
N PRO A 712 -8.75 -32.88 38.55
CA PRO A 712 -7.41 -33.21 38.07
C PRO A 712 -7.30 -32.97 36.56
N LEU A 713 -6.11 -32.57 36.11
CA LEU A 713 -5.84 -32.44 34.69
C LEU A 713 -5.96 -33.82 34.01
N SER A 714 -6.65 -33.87 32.86
CA SER A 714 -6.87 -35.10 32.11
C SER A 714 -6.74 -34.86 30.62
N ILE A 715 -6.34 -35.88 29.87
CA ILE A 715 -6.35 -35.88 28.40
C ILE A 715 -7.72 -36.22 27.81
N ASN A 716 -8.72 -36.55 28.65
CA ASN A 716 -10.10 -36.71 28.20
C ASN A 716 -10.76 -35.34 27.99
N LEU A 717 -10.45 -34.72 26.86
CA LEU A 717 -10.88 -33.38 26.48
C LEU A 717 -12.11 -33.43 25.56
N ARG A 718 -12.65 -32.25 25.21
CA ARG A 718 -13.82 -32.14 24.35
C ARG A 718 -13.42 -31.91 22.90
N PRO A 719 -13.89 -32.72 21.94
CA PRO A 719 -13.58 -32.54 20.52
C PRO A 719 -14.60 -31.62 19.80
N ALA A 720 -14.08 -30.81 18.88
CA ALA A 720 -14.86 -30.05 17.90
C ALA A 720 -14.13 -30.00 16.55
N ALA A 721 -14.89 -29.88 15.46
CA ALA A 721 -14.33 -29.76 14.12
C ALA A 721 -15.15 -28.78 13.29
N GLY A 722 -14.56 -28.21 12.24
CA GLY A 722 -15.31 -27.29 11.40
C GLY A 722 -14.51 -26.64 10.29
N LEU A 723 -15.13 -25.61 9.72
CA LEU A 723 -14.60 -24.83 8.61
C LEU A 723 -14.48 -23.37 9.01
N GLU A 724 -13.44 -22.70 8.57
CA GLU A 724 -13.23 -21.26 8.78
C GLU A 724 -12.71 -20.59 7.50
N GLY A 725 -13.22 -19.40 7.19
CA GLY A 725 -12.68 -18.51 6.17
C GLY A 725 -11.93 -17.36 6.82
N ARG A 726 -10.72 -17.06 6.32
CA ARG A 726 -9.86 -15.96 6.79
C ARG A 726 -9.59 -14.98 5.65
N TRP A 727 -9.91 -13.71 5.85
CA TRP A 727 -9.66 -12.65 4.86
C TRP A 727 -8.89 -11.50 5.49
N ILE A 728 -7.71 -11.18 4.95
CA ILE A 728 -6.96 -9.99 5.35
C ILE A 728 -7.44 -8.81 4.50
N SER A 729 -8.53 -8.19 4.93
CA SER A 729 -9.12 -7.03 4.26
C SER A 729 -8.29 -5.76 4.48
N PRO A 730 -8.52 -4.67 3.72
CA PRO A 730 -7.93 -3.36 3.97
C PRO A 730 -8.21 -2.81 5.38
N PHE A 731 -9.30 -3.25 6.01
CA PHE A 731 -9.71 -2.82 7.36
C PHE A 731 -9.22 -3.76 8.47
N GLY A 732 -8.46 -4.80 8.11
CA GLY A 732 -7.90 -5.78 9.02
C GLY A 732 -8.41 -7.20 8.80
N PRO A 733 -7.92 -8.17 9.59
CA PRO A 733 -8.25 -9.58 9.41
C PRO A 733 -9.68 -9.90 9.83
N LEU A 734 -10.36 -10.69 9.01
CA LEU A 734 -11.72 -11.19 9.18
C LEU A 734 -11.67 -12.71 9.30
N ARG A 735 -12.38 -13.27 10.28
CA ARG A 735 -12.52 -14.72 10.43
C ARG A 735 -14.00 -15.07 10.57
N VAL A 736 -14.46 -16.01 9.75
CA VAL A 736 -15.81 -16.58 9.81
C VAL A 736 -15.64 -18.08 10.05
N ALA A 737 -16.12 -18.61 11.16
CA ALA A 737 -16.00 -20.02 11.50
C ALA A 737 -17.37 -20.65 11.75
N TYR A 738 -17.53 -21.89 11.30
CA TYR A 738 -18.63 -22.75 11.72
C TYR A 738 -18.04 -24.02 12.32
N GLY A 739 -18.18 -24.16 13.64
CA GLY A 739 -17.69 -25.30 14.39
C GLY A 739 -18.82 -26.21 14.84
N ILE A 740 -18.56 -27.51 14.79
CA ILE A 740 -19.46 -28.58 15.22
C ILE A 740 -18.86 -29.19 16.49
N ASN A 741 -19.67 -29.23 17.56
CA ASN A 741 -19.32 -29.93 18.80
C ASN A 741 -19.55 -31.43 18.59
N LEU A 742 -18.46 -32.21 18.56
CA LEU A 742 -18.50 -33.64 18.26
C LEU A 742 -18.92 -34.50 19.46
N ASP A 743 -18.92 -33.91 20.67
CA ASP A 743 -19.39 -34.50 21.92
C ASP A 743 -20.41 -33.57 22.60
N ALA A 744 -21.51 -33.30 21.89
CA ALA A 744 -22.57 -32.41 22.36
C ALA A 744 -23.39 -33.08 23.47
N ARG A 745 -23.38 -32.47 24.67
CA ARG A 745 -24.16 -32.93 25.81
C ARG A 745 -25.55 -32.30 25.80
N THR A 746 -26.50 -32.89 26.53
CA THR A 746 -27.87 -32.38 26.65
C THR A 746 -27.90 -30.89 27.04
N GLY A 747 -28.60 -30.08 26.26
CA GLY A 747 -28.69 -28.62 26.46
C GLY A 747 -27.55 -27.80 25.85
N GLU A 748 -26.58 -28.43 25.19
CA GLU A 748 -25.55 -27.74 24.42
C GLU A 748 -25.91 -27.65 22.94
N ARG A 749 -25.33 -26.65 22.25
CA ARG A 749 -25.49 -26.51 20.80
C ARG A 749 -24.62 -27.54 20.09
N ALA A 750 -25.18 -28.20 19.09
CA ALA A 750 -24.45 -29.10 18.21
C ALA A 750 -23.49 -28.36 17.25
N GLY A 751 -23.81 -27.11 16.90
CA GLY A 751 -22.95 -26.27 16.06
C GLY A 751 -23.04 -24.78 16.44
N VAL A 752 -21.96 -24.06 16.21
CA VAL A 752 -21.82 -22.64 16.54
C VAL A 752 -21.19 -21.91 15.36
N PHE A 753 -21.90 -20.91 14.87
CA PHE A 753 -21.37 -19.93 13.93
C PHE A 753 -20.68 -18.82 14.71
N GLU A 754 -19.47 -18.46 14.30
CA GLU A 754 -18.63 -17.47 14.94
C GLU A 754 -18.01 -16.53 13.90
N PHE A 755 -17.84 -15.27 14.30
CA PHE A 755 -17.32 -14.24 13.44
C PHE A 755 -16.50 -13.24 14.25
N THR A 756 -15.39 -12.77 13.69
CA THR A 756 -14.58 -11.69 14.27
C THR A 756 -13.95 -10.81 13.19
N ILE A 757 -13.84 -9.51 13.50
CA ILE A 757 -13.14 -8.49 12.71
C ILE A 757 -12.02 -7.89 13.59
N GLY A 758 -10.80 -7.80 13.05
CA GLY A 758 -9.70 -7.03 13.64
C GLY A 758 -8.79 -7.80 14.62
N THR A 759 -9.09 -9.07 14.94
CA THR A 759 -8.19 -9.91 15.76
C THR A 759 -7.99 -11.29 15.11
N LEU A 760 -6.72 -11.69 14.92
CA LEU A 760 -6.35 -12.98 14.32
C LEU A 760 -6.19 -14.12 15.36
N PHE A 761 -5.97 -13.79 16.64
CA PHE A 761 -5.51 -14.73 17.67
C PHE A 761 -6.25 -14.58 18.98
#